data_AF-A0A9P6PQH4-F1
#
_entry.id   AF-A0A9P6PQH4-F1
#
_cell.length_a   1.000
_cell.length_b   1.000
_cell.length_c   1.000
_cell.angle_alpha   90.00
_cell.angle_beta   90.00
_cell.angle_gamma   90.00
#
_symmetry.space_group_name_H-M   'P 1'
#
loop_
_entity.id
_entity.type
_entity.pdbx_description
1 polymer ?
#
loop_
_entity_poly.entity_id
_entity_poly.type
_entity_poly.pdbx_seq_one_letter_code
_entity_poly.pdbx_strand_id
1 'polypeptide(L)'
;MTNIIVRISCGPECDQNSILLNAHYDTTLGSPGAVDDGLGVGVMMEIIRVMSLKNAPTKNSVVFLFNGGEESLQDASHSFITNHELKDNVRAVINLEGCGTTGPDILFQANSLEMIQAYRKVPYPHGTVLANDLFATGLILSDTDFRQFVEYGNLTGLDMAVYRNSYLYHTHLDLEEHMEPGLPQHMGENTLALVEHLTEVPIKHMERTSNVVFFDLFGLYFVSYTWPTVLRSHLLIGGLVLLSLVTQASRPSIRALLSVAPSLFASMVVPIVSVAFLQAVDKSMIWFSHEWLGPMIFGPLSIASILFVQSLFHNTKRSTGTNELNVLSSLQIFYTAILVVATYYGLASSFVVAMITLSLTVGLFYNQHRTAMWTKDGVEVHHVDYGTYFIATIVPTSYISYMVFSLFDLFIPLTGRTGVDTPVDLMVAVLTGFVFFSYCTPSIALSHRFGRKTMRWMAAILLLAHMIILLATSLALSPFDKMHPKRVFVQHLRNMTSGESTLYLAHADPGAFYEPYVADMEKVFGVEASYRSGASNPTDWHSIYPFNQFLDSYTLDTSPYIKQNTMNRTIAESTTSLTQFVRNAPQLFAENVSYDAETGTRRLTVLCTHPDYIWTVINFDTHLVSWSLGSSTALAYPTHYVIRHVGGYMSDGWRVDLEYKASGPQDKLRVELTALETEGWGKDEERELVGSGDVGVMRQIRRSSPDWADITSFGAVVQVFEL
;
A
#
# COMPACT_ATOMS: atom_id res chain seq x y z
N MET A 1 -9.00 -20.47 -11.78
CA MET A 1 -9.14 -19.02 -11.96
C MET A 1 -10.00 -18.74 -13.17
N THR A 2 -10.89 -17.78 -13.04
CA THR A 2 -11.90 -17.46 -14.06
C THR A 2 -11.87 -15.97 -14.29
N ASN A 3 -11.96 -15.57 -15.56
CA ASN A 3 -12.25 -14.18 -15.94
C ASN A 3 -13.65 -14.14 -16.53
N ILE A 4 -14.41 -13.10 -16.20
CA ILE A 4 -15.69 -12.81 -16.84
C ILE A 4 -15.47 -11.57 -17.73
N ILE A 5 -15.72 -11.74 -19.03
CA ILE A 5 -15.45 -10.71 -20.03
C ILE A 5 -16.75 -10.29 -20.68
N VAL A 6 -17.02 -8.99 -20.70
CA VAL A 6 -18.18 -8.41 -21.39
C VAL A 6 -17.67 -7.36 -22.38
N ARG A 7 -18.16 -7.37 -23.63
CA ARG A 7 -17.80 -6.36 -24.62
C ARG A 7 -19.01 -5.60 -25.12
N ILE A 8 -18.97 -4.27 -24.98
CA ILE A 8 -19.92 -3.37 -25.65
C ILE A 8 -19.30 -2.95 -26.98
N SER A 9 -19.85 -3.50 -28.07
CA SER A 9 -19.39 -3.27 -29.44
C SER A 9 -20.22 -2.18 -30.13
N CYS A 10 -19.57 -1.47 -31.03
CA CYS A 10 -20.17 -0.54 -31.98
C CYS A 10 -20.06 -1.01 -33.43
N GLY A 11 -19.63 -2.26 -33.65
CA GLY A 11 -19.45 -2.88 -34.95
C GLY A 11 -18.01 -3.37 -35.20
N PRO A 12 -17.80 -4.16 -36.27
CA PRO A 12 -16.52 -4.84 -36.52
C PRO A 12 -15.31 -3.92 -36.70
N GLU A 13 -15.52 -2.69 -37.18
CA GLU A 13 -14.44 -1.72 -37.40
C GLU A 13 -13.92 -1.15 -36.07
N CYS A 14 -14.83 -0.81 -35.15
CA CYS A 14 -14.42 -0.29 -33.86
C CYS A 14 -13.92 -1.39 -32.91
N ASP A 15 -14.35 -2.64 -33.08
CA ASP A 15 -13.86 -3.80 -32.31
C ASP A 15 -12.33 -4.01 -32.44
N GLN A 16 -11.69 -3.41 -33.45
CA GLN A 16 -10.23 -3.43 -33.64
C GLN A 16 -9.48 -2.54 -32.64
N ASN A 17 -10.19 -1.67 -31.93
CA ASN A 17 -9.64 -0.79 -30.90
C ASN A 17 -10.58 -0.79 -29.69
N SER A 18 -10.11 -1.36 -28.59
CA SER A 18 -10.88 -1.46 -27.35
C SER A 18 -10.21 -0.71 -26.21
N ILE A 19 -11.04 -0.12 -25.35
CA ILE A 19 -10.66 0.29 -23.99
C ILE A 19 -10.93 -0.92 -23.08
N LEU A 20 -9.96 -1.31 -22.29
CA LEU A 20 -10.12 -2.28 -21.22
C LEU A 20 -10.50 -1.54 -19.94
N LEU A 21 -11.65 -1.87 -19.36
CA LEU A 21 -12.02 -1.45 -18.01
C LEU A 21 -11.93 -2.68 -17.11
N ASN A 22 -11.09 -2.61 -16.08
CA ASN A 22 -10.74 -3.73 -15.21
C ASN A 22 -11.12 -3.46 -13.75
N ALA A 23 -11.59 -4.50 -13.09
CA ALA A 23 -11.82 -4.60 -11.64
C ALA A 23 -11.73 -6.09 -11.27
N HIS A 24 -11.10 -6.41 -10.14
CA HIS A 24 -11.05 -7.79 -9.68
C HIS A 24 -12.30 -8.14 -8.88
N TYR A 25 -12.78 -9.39 -8.99
CA TYR A 25 -14.00 -9.83 -8.27
C TYR A 25 -13.71 -10.82 -7.14
N ASP A 26 -12.47 -11.30 -7.03
CA ASP A 26 -12.05 -12.07 -5.86
C ASP A 26 -11.80 -11.15 -4.66
N THR A 27 -11.79 -11.75 -3.48
CA THR A 27 -11.57 -11.07 -2.19
C THR A 27 -10.39 -11.71 -1.48
N THR A 28 -9.63 -10.93 -0.72
CA THR A 28 -8.58 -11.49 0.13
C THR A 28 -9.12 -12.45 1.20
N LEU A 29 -8.23 -13.28 1.77
CA LEU A 29 -8.56 -14.22 2.84
C LEU A 29 -9.16 -13.48 4.06
N GLY A 30 -10.38 -13.84 4.45
CA GLY A 30 -11.06 -13.29 5.63
C GLY A 30 -11.72 -11.92 5.44
N SER A 31 -11.56 -11.29 4.27
CA SER A 31 -12.21 -10.03 3.93
C SER A 31 -13.49 -10.26 3.12
N PRO A 32 -14.58 -9.52 3.39
CA PRO A 32 -15.75 -9.47 2.52
C PRO A 32 -15.53 -8.72 1.20
N GLY A 33 -14.51 -7.84 1.12
CA GLY A 33 -14.12 -7.16 -0.12
C GLY A 33 -15.13 -6.11 -0.62
N ALA A 34 -15.76 -5.35 0.28
CA ALA A 34 -16.76 -4.37 -0.13
C ALA A 34 -16.18 -3.21 -0.96
N VAL A 35 -15.03 -2.69 -0.57
CA VAL A 35 -14.28 -1.71 -1.37
C VAL A 35 -13.19 -2.38 -2.21
N ASP A 36 -12.73 -3.57 -1.81
CA ASP A 36 -11.63 -4.32 -2.41
C ASP A 36 -12.09 -5.69 -2.98
N ASP A 37 -12.60 -5.78 -4.20
CA ASP A 37 -12.97 -4.68 -5.12
C ASP A 37 -14.45 -4.75 -5.55
N GLY A 38 -15.32 -5.07 -4.58
CA GLY A 38 -16.78 -5.04 -4.79
C GLY A 38 -17.28 -3.69 -5.31
N LEU A 39 -16.61 -2.60 -4.96
CA LEU A 39 -16.86 -1.25 -5.45
C LEU A 39 -16.58 -1.12 -6.96
N GLY A 40 -15.37 -1.49 -7.42
CA GLY A 40 -15.00 -1.44 -8.84
C GLY A 40 -15.90 -2.32 -9.70
N VAL A 41 -16.19 -3.53 -9.22
CA VAL A 41 -17.16 -4.45 -9.85
C VAL A 41 -18.54 -3.82 -9.98
N GLY A 42 -19.05 -3.22 -8.91
CA GLY A 42 -20.35 -2.53 -8.90
C GLY A 42 -20.41 -1.36 -9.88
N VAL A 43 -19.36 -0.54 -9.92
CA VAL A 43 -19.21 0.56 -10.87
C VAL A 43 -19.21 0.06 -12.31
N MET A 44 -18.45 -1.00 -12.63
CA MET A 44 -18.42 -1.59 -13.96
C MET A 44 -19.78 -2.13 -14.40
N MET A 45 -20.50 -2.82 -13.50
CA MET A 45 -21.85 -3.30 -13.77
C MET A 45 -22.83 -2.17 -14.09
N GLU A 46 -22.76 -1.07 -13.34
CA GLU A 46 -23.62 0.10 -13.57
C GLU A 46 -23.28 0.81 -14.89
N ILE A 47 -22.00 0.93 -15.23
CA ILE A 47 -21.57 1.47 -16.53
C ILE A 47 -22.07 0.60 -17.68
N ILE A 48 -22.00 -0.73 -17.57
CA ILE A 48 -22.58 -1.65 -18.56
C ILE A 48 -24.07 -1.35 -18.75
N ARG A 49 -24.83 -1.21 -17.65
CA ARG A 49 -26.27 -0.90 -17.69
C ARG A 49 -26.53 0.44 -18.38
N VAL A 50 -25.80 1.49 -18.02
CA VAL A 50 -25.97 2.83 -18.58
C VAL A 50 -25.62 2.86 -20.07
N MET A 51 -24.47 2.31 -20.46
CA MET A 51 -24.03 2.28 -21.85
C MET A 51 -24.94 1.43 -22.74
N SER A 52 -25.46 0.31 -22.24
CA SER A 52 -26.38 -0.56 -22.99
C SER A 52 -27.73 0.09 -23.28
N LEU A 53 -28.10 1.14 -22.52
CA LEU A 53 -29.33 1.90 -22.72
C LEU A 53 -29.13 3.17 -23.56
N LYS A 54 -27.88 3.57 -23.79
CA LYS A 54 -27.50 4.71 -24.64
C LYS A 54 -27.25 4.24 -26.08
N ASN A 55 -26.98 5.19 -26.97
CA ASN A 55 -26.48 4.85 -28.32
C ASN A 55 -25.13 4.11 -28.18
N ALA A 56 -24.89 3.17 -29.09
CA ALA A 56 -23.62 2.44 -29.13
C ALA A 56 -22.43 3.42 -29.26
N PRO A 57 -21.25 3.07 -28.71
CA PRO A 57 -20.01 3.81 -28.94
C PRO A 57 -19.81 4.14 -30.42
N THR A 58 -19.07 5.20 -30.78
CA THR A 58 -18.89 5.50 -32.22
C THR A 58 -17.51 5.15 -32.78
N LYS A 59 -16.47 5.01 -31.94
CA LYS A 59 -15.09 4.78 -32.43
C LYS A 59 -14.36 3.59 -31.85
N ASN A 60 -14.59 3.26 -30.58
CA ASN A 60 -13.90 2.17 -29.90
C ASN A 60 -14.89 1.34 -29.10
N SER A 61 -14.71 0.03 -29.06
CA SER A 61 -15.46 -0.83 -28.14
C SER A 61 -14.92 -0.72 -26.72
N VAL A 62 -15.71 -1.16 -25.74
CA VAL A 62 -15.29 -1.29 -24.34
C VAL A 62 -15.31 -2.75 -23.96
N VAL A 63 -14.19 -3.26 -23.46
CA VAL A 63 -14.05 -4.59 -22.88
C VAL A 63 -14.00 -4.41 -21.37
N PHE A 64 -15.00 -4.96 -20.69
CA PHE A 64 -15.07 -5.07 -19.24
C PHE A 64 -14.48 -6.41 -18.85
N LEU A 65 -13.43 -6.37 -18.03
CA LEU A 65 -12.76 -7.55 -17.50
C LEU A 65 -12.99 -7.59 -15.99
N PHE A 66 -13.81 -8.53 -15.56
CA PHE A 66 -13.93 -8.91 -14.16
C PHE A 66 -12.98 -10.10 -13.96
N ASN A 67 -11.77 -9.83 -13.47
CA ASN A 67 -10.77 -10.87 -13.27
C ASN A 67 -10.82 -11.45 -11.85
N GLY A 68 -10.41 -12.71 -11.70
CA GLY A 68 -10.34 -13.37 -10.39
C GLY A 68 -8.95 -13.89 -10.09
N GLY A 69 -8.46 -13.72 -8.88
CA GLY A 69 -7.09 -14.06 -8.47
C GLY A 69 -6.14 -12.87 -8.58
N GLU A 70 -6.65 -11.65 -8.33
CA GLU A 70 -5.79 -10.49 -8.05
C GLU A 70 -5.03 -10.74 -6.75
N GLU A 71 -5.75 -11.18 -5.73
CA GLU A 71 -5.28 -11.36 -4.35
C GLU A 71 -4.25 -12.49 -4.22
N SER A 72 -4.15 -13.32 -5.27
CA SER A 72 -3.15 -14.39 -5.39
C SER A 72 -1.90 -14.00 -6.17
N LEU A 73 -1.73 -12.70 -6.50
CA LEU A 73 -0.70 -12.05 -7.34
C LEU A 73 -1.08 -11.82 -8.81
N GLN A 74 -2.28 -11.29 -9.06
CA GLN A 74 -2.76 -10.84 -10.38
C GLN A 74 -2.73 -11.91 -11.48
N ASP A 75 -2.96 -13.17 -11.09
CA ASP A 75 -2.73 -14.32 -11.95
C ASP A 75 -3.65 -14.33 -13.19
N ALA A 76 -4.92 -13.93 -13.02
CA ALA A 76 -5.87 -14.00 -14.12
C ALA A 76 -5.87 -12.80 -15.06
N SER A 77 -5.52 -11.60 -14.60
CA SER A 77 -5.26 -10.46 -15.48
C SER A 77 -4.01 -10.71 -16.34
N HIS A 78 -2.95 -11.26 -15.74
CA HIS A 78 -1.78 -11.77 -16.46
C HIS A 78 -2.17 -12.83 -17.49
N SER A 79 -2.99 -13.82 -17.12
CA SER A 79 -3.47 -14.84 -18.05
C SER A 79 -4.29 -14.25 -19.21
N PHE A 80 -5.15 -13.26 -18.95
CA PHE A 80 -5.92 -12.57 -19.99
C PHE A 80 -4.99 -11.88 -20.99
N ILE A 81 -4.07 -11.03 -20.52
CA ILE A 81 -3.26 -10.21 -21.40
C ILE A 81 -2.18 -11.01 -22.14
N THR A 82 -1.82 -12.21 -21.66
CA THR A 82 -0.85 -13.08 -22.33
C THR A 82 -1.50 -14.08 -23.30
N ASN A 83 -2.71 -14.58 -22.99
CA ASN A 83 -3.30 -15.72 -23.70
C ASN A 83 -4.61 -15.42 -24.45
N HIS A 84 -5.40 -14.44 -24.02
CA HIS A 84 -6.75 -14.24 -24.58
C HIS A 84 -6.74 -13.51 -25.93
N GLU A 85 -7.60 -13.90 -26.87
CA GLU A 85 -7.64 -13.33 -28.23
C GLU A 85 -7.95 -11.82 -28.28
N LEU A 86 -8.76 -11.32 -27.34
CA LEU A 86 -9.11 -9.90 -27.28
C LEU A 86 -7.92 -8.98 -26.94
N LYS A 87 -6.82 -9.52 -26.39
CA LYS A 87 -5.64 -8.71 -26.03
C LYS A 87 -5.13 -7.89 -27.22
N ASP A 88 -5.20 -8.45 -28.43
CA ASP A 88 -4.67 -7.84 -29.65
C ASP A 88 -5.48 -6.61 -30.11
N ASN A 89 -6.69 -6.44 -29.57
CA ASN A 89 -7.58 -5.32 -29.85
C ASN A 89 -7.53 -4.23 -28.77
N VAL A 90 -6.99 -4.51 -27.58
CA VAL A 90 -6.90 -3.52 -26.50
C VAL A 90 -5.84 -2.46 -26.83
N ARG A 91 -6.15 -1.19 -26.55
CA ARG A 91 -5.24 -0.04 -26.79
C ARG A 91 -4.97 0.78 -25.53
N ALA A 92 -5.95 0.84 -24.63
CA ALA A 92 -5.83 1.50 -23.34
C ALA A 92 -6.47 0.66 -22.23
N VAL A 93 -6.01 0.87 -21.00
CA VAL A 93 -6.60 0.30 -19.79
C VAL A 93 -6.99 1.37 -18.77
N ILE A 94 -8.12 1.15 -18.10
CA ILE A 94 -8.54 1.82 -16.88
C ILE A 94 -8.70 0.72 -15.84
N ASN A 95 -7.92 0.79 -14.77
CA ASN A 95 -8.00 -0.15 -13.65
C ASN A 95 -8.67 0.55 -12.45
N LEU A 96 -9.67 -0.11 -11.86
CA LEU A 96 -10.36 0.33 -10.66
C LEU A 96 -9.93 -0.54 -9.49
N GLU A 97 -9.65 0.09 -8.34
CA GLU A 97 -9.09 -0.56 -7.15
C GLU A 97 -9.62 0.11 -5.88
N GLY A 98 -9.43 -0.54 -4.73
CA GLY A 98 -9.85 -0.01 -3.45
C GLY A 98 -8.99 -0.49 -2.30
N CYS A 99 -8.13 0.40 -1.76
CA CYS A 99 -7.39 0.10 -0.53
C CYS A 99 -7.82 0.92 0.68
N GLY A 100 -8.85 1.74 0.54
CA GLY A 100 -9.42 2.58 1.59
C GLY A 100 -10.94 2.60 1.50
N THR A 101 -11.61 3.21 2.47
CA THR A 101 -13.08 3.18 2.57
C THR A 101 -13.74 4.55 2.43
N THR A 102 -12.94 5.62 2.35
CA THR A 102 -13.43 7.00 2.32
C THR A 102 -12.67 7.86 1.31
N GLY A 103 -13.23 9.06 1.04
CA GLY A 103 -12.67 10.07 0.17
C GLY A 103 -12.91 9.81 -1.33
N PRO A 104 -12.49 10.76 -2.18
CA PRO A 104 -12.50 10.57 -3.63
C PRO A 104 -11.47 9.51 -4.06
N ASP A 105 -11.75 8.75 -5.12
CA ASP A 105 -10.75 7.92 -5.78
C ASP A 105 -9.64 8.78 -6.38
N ILE A 106 -8.40 8.33 -6.21
CA ILE A 106 -7.20 9.02 -6.67
C ILE A 106 -6.68 8.36 -7.95
N LEU A 107 -6.36 9.16 -8.98
CA LEU A 107 -5.47 8.73 -10.06
C LEU A 107 -4.03 8.69 -9.53
N PHE A 108 -3.53 7.48 -9.24
CA PHE A 108 -2.23 7.27 -8.62
C PHE A 108 -1.16 6.71 -9.56
N GLN A 109 -1.53 6.02 -10.65
CA GLN A 109 -0.59 5.67 -11.72
C GLN A 109 -1.14 6.08 -13.09
N ALA A 110 -0.28 6.65 -13.93
CA ALA A 110 -0.61 6.98 -15.31
C ALA A 110 0.65 6.98 -16.19
N ASN A 111 0.55 6.48 -17.41
CA ASN A 111 1.71 6.30 -18.29
C ASN A 111 1.52 6.83 -19.72
N SER A 112 0.54 7.71 -19.96
CA SER A 112 0.30 8.35 -21.27
C SER A 112 -0.25 9.77 -21.12
N LEU A 113 0.23 10.69 -21.96
CA LEU A 113 -0.27 12.06 -22.01
C LEU A 113 -1.74 12.10 -22.46
N GLU A 114 -2.10 11.30 -23.45
CA GLU A 114 -3.44 11.20 -24.01
C GLU A 114 -4.43 10.71 -22.95
N MET A 115 -4.06 9.67 -22.18
CA MET A 115 -4.87 9.15 -21.08
C MET A 115 -5.04 10.18 -19.96
N ILE A 116 -3.99 10.91 -19.59
CA ILE A 116 -4.05 11.99 -18.59
C ILE A 116 -4.94 13.15 -19.10
N GLN A 117 -4.90 13.46 -20.39
CA GLN A 117 -5.76 14.48 -21.00
C GLN A 117 -7.23 14.03 -21.07
N ALA A 118 -7.48 12.74 -21.25
CA ALA A 118 -8.81 12.15 -21.14
C ALA A 118 -9.32 12.24 -19.69
N TYR A 119 -8.49 11.90 -18.69
CA TYR A 119 -8.84 12.01 -17.27
C TYR A 119 -9.18 13.46 -16.87
N ARG A 120 -8.52 14.45 -17.47
CA ARG A 120 -8.85 15.88 -17.24
C ARG A 120 -10.31 16.25 -17.59
N LYS A 121 -11.06 15.39 -18.31
CA LYS A 121 -12.46 15.60 -18.69
C LYS A 121 -13.48 15.07 -17.68
N VAL A 122 -13.04 14.33 -16.67
CA VAL A 122 -13.94 13.78 -15.64
C VAL A 122 -14.54 14.89 -14.77
N PRO A 123 -15.74 14.71 -14.20
CA PRO A 123 -16.42 15.73 -13.42
C PRO A 123 -15.70 16.10 -12.11
N TYR A 124 -15.09 15.13 -11.41
CA TYR A 124 -14.44 15.36 -10.12
C TYR A 124 -13.00 14.81 -10.13
N PRO A 125 -12.07 15.46 -10.84
CA PRO A 125 -10.73 14.92 -10.98
C PRO A 125 -9.94 15.01 -9.67
N HIS A 126 -9.37 13.88 -9.25
CA HIS A 126 -8.46 13.81 -8.11
C HIS A 126 -7.24 12.96 -8.48
N GLY A 127 -6.04 13.51 -8.33
CA GLY A 127 -4.83 12.81 -8.75
C GLY A 127 -3.57 13.63 -8.54
N THR A 128 -2.44 12.96 -8.38
CA THR A 128 -1.15 13.62 -8.26
C THR A 128 -0.03 12.74 -8.78
N VAL A 129 0.86 13.34 -9.57
CA VAL A 129 2.07 12.66 -10.05
C VAL A 129 3.03 12.30 -8.90
N LEU A 130 2.87 12.89 -7.71
CA LEU A 130 3.64 12.47 -6.54
C LEU A 130 3.33 11.03 -6.14
N ALA A 131 2.07 10.60 -6.25
CA ALA A 131 1.70 9.21 -6.01
C ALA A 131 2.34 8.30 -7.07
N ASN A 132 2.28 8.69 -8.33
CA ASN A 132 2.91 7.97 -9.44
C ASN A 132 4.43 7.82 -9.26
N ASP A 133 5.12 8.91 -8.90
CA ASP A 133 6.56 8.89 -8.61
C ASP A 133 6.87 7.94 -7.43
N LEU A 134 6.06 7.97 -6.37
CA LEU A 134 6.24 7.14 -5.18
C LEU A 134 6.01 5.65 -5.47
N PHE A 135 4.96 5.29 -6.19
CA PHE A 135 4.72 3.90 -6.65
C PHE A 135 5.87 3.41 -7.54
N ALA A 136 6.33 4.24 -8.49
CA ALA A 136 7.44 3.90 -9.37
C ALA A 136 8.80 3.66 -8.65
N THR A 137 8.95 4.14 -7.41
CA THR A 137 10.16 3.85 -6.61
C THR A 137 10.19 2.44 -6.02
N GLY A 138 9.05 1.74 -5.97
CA GLY A 138 8.91 0.46 -5.24
C GLY A 138 8.95 0.58 -3.72
N LEU A 139 8.90 1.81 -3.17
CA LEU A 139 8.81 2.03 -1.72
C LEU A 139 7.45 1.60 -1.15
N ILE A 140 6.39 1.68 -1.96
CA ILE A 140 5.10 1.08 -1.63
C ILE A 140 5.14 -0.36 -2.15
N LEU A 141 5.14 -1.32 -1.23
CA LEU A 141 5.11 -2.75 -1.54
C LEU A 141 3.67 -3.20 -1.84
N SER A 142 3.10 -2.64 -2.89
CA SER A 142 1.75 -2.93 -3.39
C SER A 142 1.77 -2.88 -4.92
N ASP A 143 0.93 -3.69 -5.54
CA ASP A 143 0.79 -3.82 -6.98
C ASP A 143 -0.68 -4.07 -7.30
N THR A 144 -1.06 -3.94 -8.57
CA THR A 144 -2.44 -4.10 -9.04
C THR A 144 -2.46 -4.78 -10.40
N ASP A 145 -3.63 -5.16 -10.89
CA ASP A 145 -3.78 -5.70 -12.24
C ASP A 145 -3.25 -4.75 -13.33
N PHE A 146 -3.22 -3.44 -13.05
CA PHE A 146 -2.66 -2.43 -13.94
C PHE A 146 -1.26 -2.79 -14.44
N ARG A 147 -0.40 -3.31 -13.56
CA ARG A 147 0.96 -3.73 -13.94
C ARG A 147 0.93 -4.81 -15.00
N GLN A 148 0.05 -5.80 -14.90
CA GLN A 148 -0.01 -6.91 -15.84
C GLN A 148 -0.30 -6.39 -17.26
N PHE A 149 -1.23 -5.43 -17.37
CA PHE A 149 -1.57 -4.79 -18.64
C PHE A 149 -0.46 -3.92 -19.22
N VAL A 150 0.26 -3.19 -18.36
CA VAL A 150 1.34 -2.29 -18.78
C VAL A 150 2.64 -3.02 -19.11
N GLU A 151 3.00 -4.04 -18.33
CA GLU A 151 4.24 -4.81 -18.49
C GLU A 151 4.11 -5.85 -19.60
N TYR A 152 3.09 -6.70 -19.54
CA TYR A 152 2.92 -7.83 -20.47
C TYR A 152 2.08 -7.48 -21.70
N GLY A 153 1.16 -6.52 -21.57
CA GLY A 153 0.34 -6.02 -22.69
C GLY A 153 0.94 -4.83 -23.43
N ASN A 154 1.99 -4.20 -22.88
CA ASN A 154 2.55 -2.93 -23.37
C ASN A 154 1.46 -1.85 -23.56
N LEU A 155 0.46 -1.83 -22.68
CA LEU A 155 -0.66 -0.90 -22.76
C LEU A 155 -0.35 0.44 -22.09
N THR A 156 -1.07 1.46 -22.53
CA THR A 156 -1.16 2.74 -21.83
C THR A 156 -2.43 2.78 -21.00
N GLY A 157 -2.44 3.51 -19.89
CA GLY A 157 -3.62 3.51 -19.04
C GLY A 157 -3.54 4.38 -17.79
N LEU A 158 -4.57 4.21 -16.97
CA LEU A 158 -4.81 4.89 -15.70
C LEU A 158 -5.12 3.84 -14.63
N ASP A 159 -4.54 4.01 -13.46
CA ASP A 159 -4.81 3.20 -12.27
C ASP A 159 -5.42 4.11 -11.19
N MET A 160 -6.62 3.76 -10.75
CA MET A 160 -7.46 4.59 -9.89
C MET A 160 -7.88 3.80 -8.67
N ALA A 161 -7.66 4.37 -7.47
CA ALA A 161 -7.97 3.67 -6.22
C ALA A 161 -8.65 4.56 -5.19
N VAL A 162 -9.49 3.97 -4.34
CA VAL A 162 -9.84 4.58 -3.04
C VAL A 162 -8.70 4.32 -2.06
N TYR A 163 -8.29 5.31 -1.26
CA TYR A 163 -7.07 5.18 -0.44
C TYR A 163 -7.18 5.69 1.00
N ARG A 164 -8.14 6.57 1.32
CA ARG A 164 -8.27 7.12 2.67
C ARG A 164 -8.95 6.13 3.60
N ASN A 165 -8.66 6.23 4.90
CA ASN A 165 -9.13 5.28 5.90
C ASN A 165 -8.81 3.82 5.54
N SER A 166 -7.56 3.55 5.17
CA SER A 166 -7.07 2.23 4.73
C SER A 166 -6.80 1.25 5.88
N TYR A 167 -7.27 1.54 7.10
CA TYR A 167 -7.17 0.63 8.25
C TYR A 167 -7.99 -0.65 8.08
N LEU A 168 -9.09 -0.59 7.32
CA LEU A 168 -10.02 -1.70 7.13
C LEU A 168 -9.65 -2.59 5.94
N TYR A 169 -8.62 -2.21 5.18
CA TYR A 169 -8.13 -2.96 4.03
C TYR A 169 -7.59 -4.33 4.42
N HIS A 170 -8.01 -5.38 3.70
CA HIS A 170 -7.69 -6.78 4.01
C HIS A 170 -8.07 -7.17 5.46
N THR A 171 -9.25 -6.76 5.92
CA THR A 171 -9.81 -7.12 7.24
C THR A 171 -11.26 -7.55 7.12
N HIS A 172 -11.83 -8.16 8.17
CA HIS A 172 -13.27 -8.48 8.18
C HIS A 172 -14.19 -7.24 8.19
N LEU A 173 -13.60 -6.05 8.34
CA LEU A 173 -14.29 -4.77 8.42
C LEU A 173 -14.39 -4.07 7.06
N ASP A 174 -13.86 -4.62 5.98
CA ASP A 174 -14.13 -4.12 4.63
C ASP A 174 -15.58 -4.46 4.22
N LEU A 175 -16.50 -3.64 4.72
CA LEU A 175 -17.95 -3.81 4.64
C LEU A 175 -18.58 -2.57 4.02
N GLU A 176 -19.69 -2.77 3.31
CA GLU A 176 -20.48 -1.67 2.71
C GLU A 176 -20.83 -0.58 3.74
N GLU A 177 -21.11 -0.96 5.00
CA GLU A 177 -21.47 -0.02 6.06
C GLU A 177 -20.36 0.95 6.47
N HIS A 178 -19.10 0.64 6.16
CA HIS A 178 -17.95 1.51 6.44
C HIS A 178 -17.53 2.36 5.24
N MET A 179 -18.14 2.13 4.08
CA MET A 179 -17.90 2.90 2.86
C MET A 179 -18.51 4.31 2.99
N GLU A 180 -17.75 5.36 2.66
CA GLU A 180 -18.27 6.73 2.72
C GLU A 180 -19.46 6.91 1.75
N PRO A 181 -20.61 7.45 2.21
CA PRO A 181 -21.73 7.73 1.34
C PRO A 181 -21.33 8.67 0.18
N GLY A 182 -21.59 8.23 -1.05
CA GLY A 182 -21.27 8.98 -2.26
C GLY A 182 -19.94 8.58 -2.92
N LEU A 183 -19.09 7.79 -2.26
CA LEU A 183 -17.88 7.24 -2.88
C LEU A 183 -18.19 6.42 -4.16
N PRO A 184 -19.18 5.49 -4.19
CA PRO A 184 -19.57 4.81 -5.42
C PRO A 184 -20.02 5.76 -6.53
N GLN A 185 -20.71 6.85 -6.16
CA GLN A 185 -21.16 7.85 -7.14
C GLN A 185 -19.97 8.62 -7.71
N HIS A 186 -18.98 8.98 -6.89
CA HIS A 186 -17.78 9.70 -7.32
C HIS A 186 -16.97 8.87 -8.33
N MET A 187 -16.62 7.62 -7.96
CA MET A 187 -15.89 6.72 -8.85
C MET A 187 -16.70 6.41 -10.11
N GLY A 188 -18.00 6.14 -9.97
CA GLY A 188 -18.90 5.86 -11.10
C GLY A 188 -19.03 7.02 -12.09
N GLU A 189 -19.23 8.26 -11.63
CA GLU A 189 -19.35 9.43 -12.51
C GLU A 189 -18.05 9.74 -13.23
N ASN A 190 -16.91 9.64 -12.54
CA ASN A 190 -15.60 9.82 -13.15
C ASN A 190 -15.30 8.76 -14.21
N THR A 191 -15.47 7.48 -13.87
CA THR A 191 -15.18 6.37 -14.78
C THR A 191 -16.14 6.37 -15.97
N LEU A 192 -17.43 6.65 -15.78
CA LEU A 192 -18.38 6.77 -16.89
C LEU A 192 -17.98 7.91 -17.84
N ALA A 193 -17.69 9.10 -17.32
CA ALA A 193 -17.29 10.24 -18.15
C ALA A 193 -16.01 9.97 -18.93
N LEU A 194 -15.05 9.27 -18.32
CA LEU A 194 -13.81 8.85 -18.96
C LEU A 194 -14.06 7.85 -20.10
N VAL A 195 -14.85 6.80 -19.85
CA VAL A 195 -15.20 5.78 -20.86
C VAL A 195 -15.99 6.40 -22.00
N GLU A 196 -16.97 7.26 -21.71
CA GLU A 196 -17.73 8.00 -22.73
C GLU A 196 -16.83 8.91 -23.58
N HIS A 197 -15.83 9.55 -22.98
CA HIS A 197 -14.88 10.35 -23.75
C HIS A 197 -14.01 9.47 -24.66
N LEU A 198 -13.44 8.39 -24.12
CA LEU A 198 -12.51 7.52 -24.84
C LEU A 198 -13.19 6.73 -25.96
N THR A 199 -14.49 6.44 -25.85
CA THR A 199 -15.27 5.76 -26.90
C THR A 199 -15.54 6.64 -28.12
N GLU A 200 -15.37 7.96 -27.98
CA GLU A 200 -15.67 8.96 -29.01
C GLU A 200 -14.42 9.60 -29.65
N VAL A 201 -13.21 9.22 -29.19
CA VAL A 201 -11.92 9.72 -29.73
C VAL A 201 -11.05 8.57 -30.25
N PRO A 202 -10.22 8.76 -31.29
CA PRO A 202 -9.33 7.69 -31.76
C PRO A 202 -8.24 7.37 -30.71
N ILE A 203 -8.08 6.08 -30.36
CA ILE A 203 -7.09 5.61 -29.35
C ILE A 203 -5.96 4.75 -29.95
N LYS A 204 -5.88 4.65 -31.28
CA LYS A 204 -4.99 3.71 -31.97
C LYS A 204 -3.49 3.92 -31.66
N HIS A 205 -3.10 5.17 -31.39
CA HIS A 205 -1.71 5.55 -31.15
C HIS A 205 -1.63 6.42 -29.91
N MET A 206 -1.37 5.79 -28.76
CA MET A 206 -1.05 6.47 -27.50
C MET A 206 0.38 6.11 -27.14
N GLU A 207 1.17 7.13 -26.78
CA GLU A 207 2.59 6.94 -26.46
C GLU A 207 2.76 6.70 -24.97
N ARG A 208 3.47 5.61 -24.62
CA ARG A 208 3.88 5.37 -23.24
C ARG A 208 4.96 6.38 -22.86
N THR A 209 4.75 7.08 -21.75
CA THR A 209 5.65 8.12 -21.28
C THR A 209 5.56 8.32 -19.78
N SER A 210 6.71 8.58 -19.15
CA SER A 210 6.81 9.10 -17.77
C SER A 210 7.04 10.61 -17.74
N ASN A 211 7.12 11.27 -18.90
CA ASN A 211 7.51 12.67 -19.06
C ASN A 211 6.32 13.64 -18.99
N VAL A 212 5.36 13.37 -18.10
CA VAL A 212 4.13 14.16 -17.92
C VAL A 212 3.93 14.47 -16.45
N VAL A 213 3.71 15.74 -16.15
CA VAL A 213 3.31 16.19 -14.82
C VAL A 213 1.79 16.32 -14.81
N PHE A 214 1.15 15.75 -13.80
CA PHE A 214 -0.28 15.92 -13.54
C PHE A 214 -0.55 16.07 -12.05
N PHE A 215 -1.52 16.91 -11.70
CA PHE A 215 -2.03 17.04 -10.34
C PHE A 215 -3.35 17.80 -10.33
N ASP A 216 -4.16 17.59 -9.30
CA ASP A 216 -5.29 18.45 -9.01
C ASP A 216 -4.91 19.61 -8.06
N LEU A 217 -5.62 20.72 -8.19
CA LEU A 217 -5.58 21.83 -7.25
C LEU A 217 -6.84 21.79 -6.39
N PHE A 218 -6.70 21.27 -5.17
CA PHE A 218 -7.77 21.17 -4.17
C PHE A 218 -9.01 20.38 -4.63
N GLY A 219 -8.84 19.42 -5.55
CA GLY A 219 -9.93 18.67 -6.17
C GLY A 219 -10.80 19.49 -7.14
N LEU A 220 -10.40 20.72 -7.49
CA LEU A 220 -11.22 21.63 -8.31
C LEU A 220 -10.74 21.74 -9.76
N TYR A 221 -9.42 21.71 -9.97
CA TYR A 221 -8.82 21.89 -11.28
C TYR A 221 -7.73 20.87 -11.51
N PHE A 222 -7.86 20.10 -12.59
CA PHE A 222 -6.83 19.15 -13.01
C PHE A 222 -5.86 19.79 -14.00
N VAL A 223 -4.59 19.82 -13.63
CA VAL A 223 -3.50 20.40 -14.40
C VAL A 223 -2.65 19.27 -14.96
N SER A 224 -2.33 19.34 -16.25
CA SER A 224 -1.35 18.44 -16.87
C SER A 224 -0.50 19.16 -17.91
N TYR A 225 0.80 18.86 -17.96
CA TYR A 225 1.73 19.43 -18.93
C TYR A 225 2.96 18.55 -19.16
N THR A 226 3.61 18.77 -20.30
CA THR A 226 4.73 17.96 -20.78
C THR A 226 6.08 18.38 -20.18
N TRP A 227 7.06 17.48 -20.19
CA TRP A 227 8.42 17.76 -19.73
C TRP A 227 9.11 18.98 -20.39
N PRO A 228 8.98 19.26 -21.70
CA PRO A 228 9.50 20.51 -22.26
C PRO A 228 8.89 21.78 -21.65
N THR A 229 7.65 21.69 -21.12
CA THR A 229 7.01 22.79 -20.40
C THR A 229 7.58 22.92 -18.98
N VAL A 230 7.88 21.80 -18.32
CA VAL A 230 8.63 21.76 -17.04
C VAL A 230 9.98 22.47 -17.20
N LEU A 231 10.78 22.11 -18.21
CA LEU A 231 12.10 22.71 -18.42
C LEU A 231 12.02 24.21 -18.65
N ARG A 232 11.08 24.67 -19.50
CA ARG A 232 10.88 26.10 -19.76
C ARG A 232 10.44 26.86 -18.51
N SER A 233 9.54 26.31 -17.70
CA SER A 233 9.08 26.95 -16.46
C SER A 233 10.20 27.01 -15.42
N HIS A 234 10.99 25.94 -15.26
CA HIS A 234 12.10 25.92 -14.31
C HIS A 234 13.23 26.85 -14.72
N LEU A 235 13.54 26.95 -16.01
CA LEU A 235 14.51 27.94 -16.54
C LEU A 235 14.04 29.38 -16.29
N LEU A 236 12.75 29.66 -16.49
CA LEU A 236 12.17 30.97 -16.17
C LEU A 236 12.30 31.28 -14.68
N ILE A 237 11.94 30.34 -13.80
CA ILE A 237 12.07 30.49 -12.35
C ILE A 237 13.54 30.72 -11.95
N GLY A 238 14.47 29.92 -12.50
CA GLY A 238 15.91 30.12 -12.29
C GLY A 238 16.40 31.48 -12.75
N GLY A 239 15.91 31.96 -13.90
CA GLY A 239 16.18 33.32 -14.40
C GLY A 239 15.67 34.42 -13.45
N LEU A 240 14.48 34.24 -12.85
CA LEU A 240 13.95 35.16 -11.84
C LEU A 240 14.77 35.15 -10.55
N VAL A 241 15.28 33.99 -10.13
CA VAL A 241 16.20 33.89 -8.97
C VAL A 241 17.53 34.60 -9.27
N LEU A 242 18.09 34.43 -10.47
CA LEU A 242 19.28 35.16 -10.87
C LEU A 242 19.03 36.68 -10.91
N LEU A 243 17.87 37.10 -11.43
CA LEU A 243 17.46 38.50 -11.41
C LEU A 243 17.32 39.05 -9.98
N SER A 244 16.76 38.26 -9.05
CA SER A 244 16.62 38.69 -7.65
C SER A 244 17.98 38.88 -6.96
N LEU A 245 19.00 38.10 -7.34
CA LEU A 245 20.39 38.28 -6.89
C LEU A 245 21.03 39.53 -7.50
N VAL A 246 20.91 39.72 -8.82
CA VAL A 246 21.51 40.87 -9.53
C VAL A 246 20.91 42.20 -9.06
N THR A 247 19.59 42.23 -8.86
CA THR A 247 18.87 43.42 -8.36
C THR A 247 19.06 43.64 -6.86
N GLN A 248 19.72 42.72 -6.14
CA GLN A 248 19.88 42.75 -4.67
C GLN A 248 18.55 42.67 -3.90
N ALA A 249 17.50 42.11 -4.51
CA ALA A 249 16.27 41.69 -3.84
C ALA A 249 16.56 40.51 -2.90
N SER A 250 17.36 39.55 -3.38
CA SER A 250 17.89 38.42 -2.63
C SER A 250 19.32 38.72 -2.19
N ARG A 251 19.60 38.53 -0.89
CA ARG A 251 20.90 38.80 -0.26
C ARG A 251 21.31 37.63 0.63
N PRO A 252 21.58 36.43 0.06
CA PRO A 252 21.98 35.28 0.86
C PRO A 252 23.31 35.52 1.56
N SER A 253 23.56 34.78 2.66
CA SER A 253 24.88 34.77 3.30
C SER A 253 25.33 33.35 3.57
N ILE A 254 26.65 33.09 3.54
CA ILE A 254 27.20 31.75 3.81
C ILE A 254 26.69 31.21 5.15
N ARG A 255 26.65 32.05 6.18
CA ARG A 255 26.18 31.67 7.52
C ARG A 255 24.70 31.24 7.52
N ALA A 256 23.86 31.93 6.74
CA ALA A 256 22.45 31.58 6.62
C ALA A 256 22.23 30.35 5.72
N LEU A 257 23.01 30.19 4.64
CA LEU A 257 22.98 28.96 3.84
C LEU A 257 23.34 27.72 4.68
N LEU A 258 24.37 27.85 5.53
CA LEU A 258 24.78 26.80 6.47
C LEU A 258 23.79 26.58 7.63
N SER A 259 22.76 27.41 7.81
CA SER A 259 21.72 27.16 8.81
C SER A 259 20.54 26.36 8.24
N VAL A 260 20.25 26.46 6.95
CA VAL A 260 19.06 25.86 6.32
C VAL A 260 19.14 24.33 6.28
N ALA A 261 20.19 23.76 5.69
CA ALA A 261 20.29 22.30 5.55
C ALA A 261 20.39 21.57 6.90
N PRO A 262 21.18 22.06 7.89
CA PRO A 262 21.15 21.48 9.24
C PRO A 262 19.81 21.64 9.95
N SER A 263 19.03 22.69 9.66
CA SER A 263 17.66 22.81 10.20
C SER A 263 16.74 21.73 9.65
N LEU A 264 16.79 21.41 8.35
CA LEU A 264 16.04 20.30 7.77
C LEU A 264 16.48 18.96 8.39
N PHE A 265 17.79 18.71 8.47
CA PHE A 265 18.27 17.46 9.05
C PHE A 265 17.88 17.32 10.53
N ALA A 266 17.99 18.40 11.31
CA ALA A 266 17.59 18.40 12.71
C ALA A 266 16.07 18.25 12.89
N SER A 267 15.25 18.75 11.96
CA SER A 267 13.79 18.59 12.04
C SER A 267 13.37 17.13 11.87
N MET A 268 14.12 16.35 11.08
CA MET A 268 13.89 14.93 10.82
C MET A 268 14.51 14.01 11.89
N VAL A 269 15.70 14.34 12.39
CA VAL A 269 16.48 13.42 13.25
C VAL A 269 16.18 13.59 14.74
N VAL A 270 15.96 14.82 15.23
CA VAL A 270 15.73 15.04 16.68
C VAL A 270 14.44 14.38 17.19
N PRO A 271 13.32 14.34 16.44
CA PRO A 271 12.10 13.62 16.85
C PRO A 271 12.27 12.11 17.10
N ILE A 272 13.36 11.50 16.62
CA ILE A 272 13.67 10.08 16.85
C ILE A 272 13.86 9.79 18.35
N VAL A 273 14.25 10.80 19.15
CA VAL A 273 14.32 10.65 20.62
C VAL A 273 12.96 10.30 21.21
N SER A 274 11.87 10.84 20.66
CA SER A 274 10.50 10.51 21.08
C SER A 274 10.14 9.07 20.74
N VAL A 275 10.63 8.55 19.61
CA VAL A 275 10.48 7.13 19.23
C VAL A 275 11.15 6.22 20.26
N ALA A 276 12.41 6.52 20.63
CA ALA A 276 13.12 5.75 21.64
C ALA A 276 12.40 5.76 23.00
N PHE A 277 11.79 6.89 23.37
CA PHE A 277 10.95 6.96 24.58
C PHE A 277 9.71 6.06 24.47
N LEU A 278 8.96 6.14 23.37
CA LEU A 278 7.75 5.34 23.16
C LEU A 278 8.05 3.84 23.18
N GLN A 279 9.16 3.42 22.57
CA GLN A 279 9.63 2.04 22.63
C GLN A 279 9.99 1.62 24.06
N ALA A 280 10.68 2.47 24.82
CA ALA A 280 11.09 2.16 26.19
C ALA A 280 9.92 2.01 27.18
N VAL A 281 8.75 2.59 26.87
CA VAL A 281 7.54 2.50 27.70
C VAL A 281 6.46 1.61 27.10
N ASP A 282 6.80 0.83 26.07
CA ASP A 282 5.90 -0.11 25.39
C ASP A 282 4.63 0.56 24.82
N LYS A 283 4.81 1.76 24.24
CA LYS A 283 3.77 2.58 23.60
C LYS A 283 4.14 2.93 22.16
N SER A 284 4.79 2.00 21.47
CA SER A 284 5.03 2.12 20.03
C SER A 284 3.69 2.31 19.29
N MET A 285 3.70 3.10 18.22
CA MET A 285 2.52 3.38 17.40
C MET A 285 1.34 4.05 18.14
N ILE A 286 1.57 4.76 19.25
CA ILE A 286 0.49 5.46 20.01
C ILE A 286 -0.34 6.46 19.19
N TRP A 287 0.15 6.82 18.00
CA TRP A 287 -0.49 7.69 17.03
C TRP A 287 -1.34 6.95 15.99
N PHE A 288 -1.34 5.62 15.96
CA PHE A 288 -1.87 4.85 14.84
C PHE A 288 -3.37 5.02 14.64
N SER A 289 -4.17 5.06 15.71
CA SER A 289 -5.63 5.25 15.63
C SER A 289 -6.07 6.65 15.18
N HIS A 290 -5.15 7.61 15.09
CA HIS A 290 -5.47 8.98 14.72
C HIS A 290 -4.33 9.62 13.93
N GLU A 291 -4.53 9.87 12.64
CA GLU A 291 -3.52 10.34 11.70
C GLU A 291 -2.87 11.67 12.12
N TRP A 292 -3.61 12.52 12.82
CA TRP A 292 -3.13 13.81 13.33
C TRP A 292 -2.24 13.71 14.58
N LEU A 293 -2.24 12.57 15.29
CA LEU A 293 -1.40 12.39 16.50
C LEU A 293 0.08 12.31 16.17
N GLY A 294 0.47 11.70 15.05
CA GLY A 294 1.87 11.65 14.61
C GLY A 294 2.48 13.06 14.49
N PRO A 295 1.88 13.95 13.68
CA PRO A 295 2.23 15.36 13.62
C PRO A 295 2.25 16.06 14.99
N MET A 296 1.30 15.77 15.87
CA MET A 296 1.21 16.39 17.20
C MET A 296 2.33 15.93 18.14
N ILE A 297 2.69 14.65 18.11
CA ILE A 297 3.72 14.07 18.96
C ILE A 297 5.11 14.52 18.48
N PHE A 298 5.42 14.36 17.20
CA PHE A 298 6.78 14.60 16.69
C PHE A 298 7.02 16.06 16.27
N GLY A 299 5.98 16.78 15.82
CA GLY A 299 6.09 18.12 15.24
C GLY A 299 6.64 19.21 16.16
N PRO A 300 6.21 19.34 17.43
CA PRO A 300 6.77 20.34 18.34
C PRO A 300 8.28 20.23 18.51
N LEU A 301 8.81 19.00 18.57
CA LEU A 301 10.24 18.75 18.70
C LEU A 301 10.98 19.06 17.38
N SER A 302 10.37 18.78 16.22
CA SER A 302 10.88 19.22 14.91
C SER A 302 11.01 20.74 14.81
N ILE A 303 10.00 21.49 15.26
CA ILE A 303 10.06 22.97 15.24
C ILE A 303 11.10 23.49 16.25
N ALA A 304 11.15 22.90 17.45
CA ALA A 304 12.14 23.25 18.46
C ALA A 304 13.58 23.07 17.95
N SER A 305 13.86 21.98 17.23
CA SER A 305 15.18 21.70 16.67
C SER A 305 15.55 22.69 15.55
N ILE A 306 14.59 23.07 14.67
CA ILE A 306 14.79 24.12 13.66
C ILE A 306 15.19 25.43 14.34
N LEU A 307 14.40 25.90 15.33
CA LEU A 307 14.67 27.15 16.04
C LEU A 307 15.99 27.12 16.81
N PHE A 308 16.33 25.97 17.39
CA PHE A 308 17.60 25.78 18.09
C PHE A 308 18.78 25.94 17.12
N VAL A 309 18.75 25.27 15.96
CA VAL A 309 19.77 25.39 14.92
C VAL A 309 19.88 26.85 14.44
N GLN A 310 18.77 27.49 14.09
CA GLN A 310 18.78 28.91 13.67
C GLN A 310 19.37 29.83 14.75
N SER A 311 19.14 29.54 16.03
CA SER A 311 19.76 30.29 17.14
C SER A 311 21.29 30.16 17.22
N LEU A 312 21.87 29.07 16.70
CA LEU A 312 23.33 28.89 16.62
C LEU A 312 23.93 29.74 15.50
N PHE A 313 23.21 29.87 14.39
CA PHE A 313 23.67 30.60 13.21
C PHE A 313 23.28 32.09 13.20
N HIS A 314 22.42 32.54 14.12
CA HIS A 314 22.07 33.96 14.28
C HIS A 314 23.31 34.85 14.51
N ASN A 315 23.54 35.82 13.62
CA ASN A 315 24.67 36.73 13.73
C ASN A 315 24.33 37.93 14.62
N THR A 316 24.80 37.90 15.86
CA THR A 316 24.59 38.98 16.85
C THR A 316 25.30 40.29 16.51
N LYS A 317 26.22 40.30 15.52
CA LYS A 317 26.90 41.51 15.04
C LYS A 317 26.11 42.25 13.95
N ARG A 318 25.04 41.65 13.42
CA ARG A 318 24.18 42.25 12.38
C ARG A 318 22.80 42.53 12.96
N SER A 319 22.06 43.47 12.35
CA SER A 319 20.67 43.72 12.74
C SER A 319 19.80 42.47 12.56
N THR A 320 18.73 42.35 13.35
CA THR A 320 17.82 41.21 13.29
C THR A 320 17.17 41.09 11.92
N GLY A 321 16.78 42.19 11.27
CA GLY A 321 16.21 42.10 9.92
C GLY A 321 17.24 41.89 8.80
N THR A 322 18.53 42.20 9.00
CA THR A 322 19.57 41.71 8.08
C THR A 322 19.69 40.19 8.17
N ASN A 323 19.64 39.62 9.38
CA ASN A 323 19.63 38.17 9.54
C ASN A 323 18.39 37.55 8.89
N GLU A 324 17.21 38.14 9.14
CA GLU A 324 15.94 37.75 8.56
C GLU A 324 15.99 37.68 7.02
N LEU A 325 16.40 38.76 6.35
CA LEU A 325 16.52 38.81 4.89
C LEU A 325 17.56 37.80 4.36
N ASN A 326 18.70 37.64 5.04
CA ASN A 326 19.71 36.68 4.63
C ASN A 326 19.17 35.24 4.68
N VAL A 327 18.40 34.87 5.72
CA VAL A 327 17.80 33.54 5.84
C VAL A 327 16.71 33.32 4.81
N LEU A 328 15.82 34.29 4.58
CA LEU A 328 14.80 34.20 3.53
C LEU A 328 15.42 34.02 2.14
N SER A 329 16.49 34.78 1.86
CA SER A 329 17.27 34.65 0.62
C SER A 329 17.98 33.31 0.52
N SER A 330 18.55 32.81 1.62
CA SER A 330 19.20 31.50 1.67
C SER A 330 18.22 30.34 1.46
N LEU A 331 16.98 30.44 1.94
CA LEU A 331 15.91 29.48 1.65
C LEU A 331 15.57 29.47 0.15
N GLN A 332 15.46 30.63 -0.49
CA GLN A 332 15.26 30.71 -1.95
C GLN A 332 16.35 29.95 -2.70
N ILE A 333 17.63 30.17 -2.33
CA ILE A 333 18.76 29.47 -2.97
C ILE A 333 18.74 27.97 -2.69
N PHE A 334 18.41 27.56 -1.46
CA PHE A 334 18.30 26.15 -1.09
C PHE A 334 17.23 25.41 -1.92
N TYR A 335 16.03 25.96 -2.02
CA TYR A 335 14.97 25.38 -2.84
C TYR A 335 15.28 25.44 -4.34
N THR A 336 16.00 26.47 -4.80
CA THR A 336 16.50 26.52 -6.19
C THR A 336 17.47 25.37 -6.48
N ALA A 337 18.37 25.05 -5.54
CA ALA A 337 19.28 23.92 -5.69
C ALA A 337 18.53 22.58 -5.74
N ILE A 338 17.52 22.38 -4.87
CA ILE A 338 16.65 21.20 -4.92
C ILE A 338 15.91 21.13 -6.25
N LEU A 339 15.39 22.26 -6.75
CA LEU A 339 14.67 22.31 -8.03
C LEU A 339 15.56 21.87 -9.19
N VAL A 340 16.81 22.34 -9.23
CA VAL A 340 17.78 21.95 -10.25
C VAL A 340 18.06 20.44 -10.19
N VAL A 341 18.28 19.89 -8.99
CA VAL A 341 18.51 18.45 -8.80
C VAL A 341 17.28 17.64 -9.23
N ALA A 342 16.08 18.02 -8.78
CA ALA A 342 14.84 17.34 -9.13
C ALA A 342 14.56 17.38 -10.65
N THR A 343 14.87 18.50 -11.30
CA THR A 343 14.77 18.64 -12.75
C THR A 343 15.78 17.77 -13.47
N TYR A 344 17.03 17.69 -12.97
CA TYR A 344 18.08 16.87 -13.56
C TYR A 344 17.72 15.37 -13.54
N TYR A 345 17.14 14.91 -12.44
CA TYR A 345 16.71 13.51 -12.29
C TYR A 345 15.35 13.18 -12.93
N GLY A 346 14.68 14.14 -13.59
CA GLY A 346 13.42 13.86 -14.26
C GLY A 346 12.20 13.73 -13.33
N LEU A 347 12.28 14.23 -12.09
CA LEU A 347 11.20 14.06 -11.12
C LEU A 347 9.99 14.92 -11.48
N ALA A 348 8.86 14.31 -11.78
CA ALA A 348 7.65 15.03 -12.18
C ALA A 348 7.05 15.83 -11.01
N SER A 349 7.19 15.33 -9.78
CA SER A 349 6.86 16.03 -8.52
C SER A 349 7.67 17.33 -8.25
N SER A 350 8.67 17.65 -9.08
CA SER A 350 9.48 18.89 -8.97
C SER A 350 8.67 20.19 -9.01
N PHE A 351 7.43 20.17 -9.52
CA PHE A 351 6.53 21.33 -9.52
C PHE A 351 6.26 21.89 -8.12
N VAL A 352 6.27 21.04 -7.07
CA VAL A 352 6.10 21.47 -5.67
C VAL A 352 7.25 22.39 -5.25
N VAL A 353 8.49 21.99 -5.59
CA VAL A 353 9.70 22.75 -5.30
C VAL A 353 9.74 24.03 -6.16
N ALA A 354 9.27 23.96 -7.41
CA ALA A 354 9.15 25.10 -8.30
C ALA A 354 8.20 26.17 -7.73
N MET A 355 7.06 25.73 -7.19
CA MET A 355 6.05 26.58 -6.53
C MET A 355 6.62 27.31 -5.31
N ILE A 356 7.35 26.60 -4.44
CA ILE A 356 8.03 27.18 -3.28
C ILE A 356 9.06 28.23 -3.73
N THR A 357 9.90 27.85 -4.70
CA THR A 357 10.97 28.72 -5.23
C THR A 357 10.41 29.99 -5.85
N LEU A 358 9.36 29.87 -6.67
CA LEU A 358 8.70 31.01 -7.30
C LEU A 358 8.07 31.94 -6.24
N SER A 359 7.36 31.38 -5.26
CA SER A 359 6.69 32.17 -4.21
C SER A 359 7.70 32.95 -3.35
N LEU A 360 8.81 32.31 -2.96
CA LEU A 360 9.92 32.98 -2.27
C LEU A 360 10.52 34.10 -3.12
N THR A 361 10.71 33.85 -4.42
CA THR A 361 11.29 34.83 -5.35
C THR A 361 10.40 36.06 -5.53
N VAL A 362 9.09 35.85 -5.75
CA VAL A 362 8.11 36.93 -5.87
C VAL A 362 8.01 37.71 -4.57
N GLY A 363 8.01 37.03 -3.42
CA GLY A 363 8.05 37.67 -2.10
C GLY A 363 9.27 38.59 -1.94
N LEU A 364 10.46 38.16 -2.35
CA LEU A 364 11.69 38.97 -2.26
C LEU A 364 11.64 40.22 -3.17
N PHE A 365 11.11 40.11 -4.39
CA PHE A 365 10.89 41.28 -5.24
C PHE A 365 9.89 42.26 -4.63
N TYR A 366 8.79 41.74 -4.09
CA TYR A 366 7.81 42.56 -3.38
C TYR A 366 8.43 43.26 -2.18
N ASN A 367 9.24 42.55 -1.38
CA ASN A 367 9.99 43.13 -0.26
C ASN A 367 10.89 44.29 -0.71
N GLN A 368 11.63 44.09 -1.80
CA GLN A 368 12.50 45.12 -2.36
C GLN A 368 11.71 46.36 -2.79
N HIS A 369 10.59 46.15 -3.48
CA HIS A 369 9.74 47.25 -3.93
C HIS A 369 9.15 48.04 -2.75
N ARG A 370 8.62 47.33 -1.73
CA ARG A 370 8.05 47.94 -0.52
C ARG A 370 9.09 48.72 0.27
N THR A 371 10.26 48.14 0.51
CA THR A 371 11.36 48.81 1.24
C THR A 371 11.89 50.03 0.50
N ALA A 372 11.95 49.98 -0.84
CA ALA A 372 12.33 51.14 -1.65
C ALA A 372 11.32 52.30 -1.58
N MET A 373 10.01 52.01 -1.52
CA MET A 373 8.99 53.05 -1.32
C MET A 373 9.12 53.70 0.05
N TRP A 374 9.22 52.92 1.12
CA TRP A 374 9.36 53.45 2.48
C TRP A 374 10.62 54.28 2.67
N THR A 375 11.73 53.89 2.04
CA THR A 375 12.96 54.68 2.06
C THR A 375 12.78 56.04 1.38
N LYS A 376 11.97 56.13 0.31
CA LYS A 376 11.61 57.41 -0.33
C LYS A 376 10.72 58.27 0.55
N ASP A 377 9.84 57.66 1.33
CA ASP A 377 8.95 58.33 2.28
C ASP A 377 9.65 58.71 3.62
N GLY A 378 10.97 58.47 3.73
CA GLY A 378 11.77 58.78 4.91
C GLY A 378 11.62 57.79 6.07
N VAL A 379 11.00 56.63 5.84
CA VAL A 379 10.83 55.57 6.84
C VAL A 379 11.97 54.56 6.73
N GLU A 380 12.81 54.47 7.76
CA GLU A 380 13.82 53.42 7.84
C GLU A 380 13.19 52.07 8.20
N VAL A 381 13.24 51.12 7.27
CA VAL A 381 12.74 49.75 7.50
C VAL A 381 13.90 48.79 7.63
N HIS A 382 14.10 48.31 8.86
CA HIS A 382 15.20 47.41 9.21
C HIS A 382 14.82 45.92 9.13
N HIS A 383 13.61 45.58 8.67
CA HIS A 383 13.02 44.23 8.68
C HIS A 383 12.34 43.88 7.35
N VAL A 384 12.04 42.59 7.15
CA VAL A 384 11.26 42.13 5.98
C VAL A 384 9.79 42.54 6.12
N ASP A 385 9.13 42.99 5.05
CA ASP A 385 7.70 43.36 5.11
C ASP A 385 6.81 42.14 5.44
N TYR A 386 5.73 42.34 6.20
CA TYR A 386 4.78 41.26 6.51
C TYR A 386 4.07 40.72 5.25
N GLY A 387 3.81 41.59 4.26
CA GLY A 387 3.25 41.17 2.98
C GLY A 387 4.16 40.22 2.20
N THR A 388 5.48 40.32 2.40
CA THR A 388 6.46 39.38 1.84
C THR A 388 6.22 37.97 2.33
N TYR A 389 5.97 37.80 3.64
CA TYR A 389 5.68 36.49 4.22
C TYR A 389 4.37 35.94 3.68
N PHE A 390 3.32 36.76 3.61
CA PHE A 390 2.04 36.36 3.05
C PHE A 390 2.19 35.86 1.60
N ILE A 391 2.90 36.60 0.73
CA ILE A 391 3.15 36.19 -0.66
C ILE A 391 4.00 34.91 -0.72
N ALA A 392 5.02 34.80 0.13
CA ALA A 392 5.93 33.67 0.15
C ALA A 392 5.27 32.39 0.68
N THR A 393 4.22 32.48 1.51
CA THR A 393 3.56 31.32 2.13
C THR A 393 2.23 30.96 1.50
N ILE A 394 1.41 31.91 1.04
CA ILE A 394 -0.01 31.63 0.75
C ILE A 394 -0.21 30.47 -0.22
N VAL A 395 0.48 30.47 -1.36
CA VAL A 395 0.34 29.39 -2.35
C VAL A 395 1.01 28.09 -1.87
N PRO A 396 2.31 28.07 -1.47
CA PRO A 396 2.96 26.84 -1.08
C PRO A 396 2.35 26.21 0.17
N THR A 397 2.07 27.01 1.21
CA THR A 397 1.51 26.50 2.47
C THR A 397 0.11 25.94 2.25
N SER A 398 -0.77 26.61 1.49
CA SER A 398 -2.10 26.05 1.21
C SER A 398 -2.04 24.73 0.44
N TYR A 399 -1.19 24.64 -0.59
CA TYR A 399 -1.06 23.42 -1.38
C TYR A 399 -0.36 22.29 -0.59
N ILE A 400 0.69 22.61 0.17
CA ILE A 400 1.35 21.64 1.04
C ILE A 400 0.38 21.14 2.11
N SER A 401 -0.45 22.00 2.72
CA SER A 401 -1.49 21.54 3.66
C SER A 401 -2.40 20.50 3.03
N TYR A 402 -2.88 20.76 1.81
CA TYR A 402 -3.74 19.84 1.07
C TYR A 402 -3.04 18.48 0.83
N MET A 403 -1.78 18.49 0.41
CA MET A 403 -1.01 17.26 0.23
C MET A 403 -0.68 16.55 1.55
N VAL A 404 -0.42 17.30 2.63
CA VAL A 404 -0.03 16.73 3.93
C VAL A 404 -1.16 15.93 4.56
N PHE A 405 -2.41 16.39 4.47
CA PHE A 405 -3.55 15.58 4.90
C PHE A 405 -3.62 14.28 4.10
N SER A 406 -3.58 14.37 2.78
CA SER A 406 -3.58 13.19 1.90
C SER A 406 -2.41 12.22 2.18
N LEU A 407 -1.25 12.77 2.52
CA LEU A 407 -0.05 12.01 2.87
C LEU A 407 -0.23 11.24 4.17
N PHE A 408 -0.72 11.89 5.24
CA PHE A 408 -0.95 11.21 6.52
C PHE A 408 -2.13 10.24 6.46
N ASP A 409 -3.22 10.58 5.77
CA ASP A 409 -4.37 9.70 5.52
C ASP A 409 -3.98 8.40 4.82
N LEU A 410 -2.92 8.41 4.00
CA LEU A 410 -2.36 7.22 3.36
C LEU A 410 -1.33 6.52 4.26
N PHE A 411 -0.30 7.26 4.69
CA PHE A 411 0.88 6.65 5.31
C PHE A 411 0.62 6.10 6.70
N ILE A 412 -0.24 6.74 7.50
CA ILE A 412 -0.50 6.30 8.87
C ILE A 412 -1.17 4.92 8.87
N PRO A 413 -2.32 4.69 8.20
CA PRO A 413 -2.89 3.35 8.14
C PRO A 413 -1.98 2.35 7.41
N LEU A 414 -1.24 2.78 6.38
CA LEU A 414 -0.27 1.93 5.68
C LEU A 414 0.78 1.33 6.62
N THR A 415 1.22 2.07 7.66
CA THR A 415 2.13 1.53 8.68
C THR A 415 1.56 0.33 9.44
N GLY A 416 0.24 0.13 9.39
CA GLY A 416 -0.42 -1.06 9.92
C GLY A 416 -0.02 -2.33 9.17
N ARG A 417 0.40 -2.22 7.90
CA ARG A 417 0.54 -3.35 6.98
C ARG A 417 1.87 -3.43 6.22
N THR A 418 2.91 -2.77 6.71
CA THR A 418 4.23 -2.70 6.05
C THR A 418 5.21 -3.80 6.44
N GLY A 419 4.79 -4.84 7.18
CA GLY A 419 5.66 -5.91 7.67
C GLY A 419 6.09 -5.75 9.13
N VAL A 420 6.43 -6.87 9.76
CA VAL A 420 6.71 -7.01 11.21
C VAL A 420 7.88 -6.14 11.68
N ASP A 421 8.98 -6.13 10.93
CA ASP A 421 10.23 -5.47 11.33
C ASP A 421 10.33 -4.01 10.86
N THR A 422 9.30 -3.48 10.20
CA THR A 422 9.36 -2.14 9.61
C THR A 422 9.38 -1.08 10.73
N PRO A 423 10.37 -0.17 10.76
CA PRO A 423 10.52 0.82 11.84
C PRO A 423 9.53 1.99 11.65
N VAL A 424 8.25 1.72 11.81
CA VAL A 424 7.16 2.65 11.45
C VAL A 424 7.14 3.94 12.27
N ASP A 425 7.45 3.88 13.57
CA ASP A 425 7.58 5.09 14.41
C ASP A 425 8.69 6.02 13.90
N LEU A 426 9.81 5.45 13.46
CA LEU A 426 10.92 6.20 12.87
C LEU A 426 10.48 6.85 11.54
N MET A 427 9.78 6.10 10.69
CA MET A 427 9.26 6.62 9.43
C MET A 427 8.33 7.81 9.65
N VAL A 428 7.36 7.70 10.56
CA VAL A 428 6.41 8.78 10.87
C VAL A 428 7.10 9.99 11.52
N ALA A 429 8.08 9.77 12.40
CA ALA A 429 8.86 10.86 12.99
C ALA A 429 9.66 11.64 11.94
N VAL A 430 10.32 10.93 11.02
CA VAL A 430 11.10 11.52 9.92
C VAL A 430 10.19 12.26 8.92
N LEU A 431 9.07 11.63 8.53
CA LEU A 431 8.06 12.21 7.65
C LEU A 431 7.50 13.51 8.24
N THR A 432 7.13 13.48 9.52
CA THR A 432 6.66 14.66 10.26
C THR A 432 7.71 15.76 10.25
N GLY A 433 8.97 15.43 10.54
CA GLY A 433 10.07 16.39 10.52
C GLY A 433 10.27 17.08 9.17
N PHE A 434 10.15 16.34 8.07
CA PHE A 434 10.22 16.86 6.71
C PHE A 434 9.03 17.79 6.39
N VAL A 435 7.81 17.37 6.77
CA VAL A 435 6.58 18.15 6.58
C VAL A 435 6.65 19.48 7.33
N PHE A 436 7.02 19.47 8.61
CA PHE A 436 7.08 20.69 9.41
C PHE A 436 8.16 21.66 8.93
N PHE A 437 9.30 21.17 8.44
CA PHE A 437 10.29 22.04 7.79
C PHE A 437 9.71 22.72 6.55
N SER A 438 9.05 21.94 5.69
CA SER A 438 8.42 22.43 4.46
C SER A 438 7.34 23.49 4.77
N TYR A 439 6.48 23.22 5.76
CA TYR A 439 5.41 24.11 6.21
C TYR A 439 5.93 25.41 6.84
N CYS A 440 6.97 25.33 7.66
CA CYS A 440 7.53 26.48 8.37
C CYS A 440 8.50 27.33 7.54
N THR A 441 8.69 27.03 6.24
CA THR A 441 9.78 27.57 5.41
C THR A 441 10.02 29.09 5.60
N PRO A 442 9.09 30.02 5.28
CA PRO A 442 9.35 31.45 5.50
C PRO A 442 9.40 31.85 6.98
N SER A 443 8.68 31.14 7.85
CA SER A 443 8.68 31.38 9.31
C SER A 443 10.06 31.16 9.94
N ILE A 444 10.92 30.33 9.34
CA ILE A 444 12.33 30.19 9.75
C ILE A 444 13.04 31.54 9.67
N ALA A 445 12.85 32.30 8.58
CA ALA A 445 13.43 33.64 8.45
C ALA A 445 12.81 34.61 9.47
N LEU A 446 11.49 34.58 9.64
CA LEU A 446 10.77 35.43 10.59
C LEU A 446 11.29 35.28 12.03
N SER A 447 11.71 34.07 12.43
CA SER A 447 12.26 33.82 13.76
C SER A 447 13.47 34.71 14.11
N HIS A 448 14.27 35.11 13.11
CA HIS A 448 15.43 35.99 13.33
C HIS A 448 15.05 37.42 13.69
N ARG A 449 13.83 37.86 13.39
CA ARG A 449 13.30 39.18 13.77
C ARG A 449 13.35 39.39 15.28
N PHE A 450 13.00 38.34 16.04
CA PHE A 450 12.92 38.37 17.50
C PHE A 450 14.25 38.11 18.21
N GLY A 451 15.31 37.79 17.45
CA GLY A 451 16.66 37.60 17.96
C GLY A 451 16.93 36.24 18.62
N ARG A 452 18.22 35.98 18.86
CA ARG A 452 18.73 34.69 19.38
C ARG A 452 18.11 34.23 20.69
N LYS A 453 17.92 35.16 21.64
CA LYS A 453 17.39 34.83 22.98
C LYS A 453 15.95 34.31 22.88
N THR A 454 15.12 34.96 22.06
CA THR A 454 13.71 34.59 21.87
C THR A 454 13.58 33.24 21.18
N MET A 455 14.36 32.97 20.13
CA MET A 455 14.37 31.65 19.47
C MET A 455 14.68 30.51 20.45
N ARG A 456 15.65 30.70 21.34
CA ARG A 456 16.00 29.70 22.38
C ARG A 456 14.88 29.51 23.41
N TRP A 457 14.22 30.58 23.83
CA TRP A 457 13.06 30.50 24.71
C TRP A 457 11.90 29.77 24.05
N MET A 458 11.59 30.09 22.78
CA MET A 458 10.55 29.39 22.02
C MET A 458 10.87 27.90 21.86
N ALA A 459 12.12 27.54 21.54
CA ALA A 459 12.55 26.15 21.47
C ALA A 459 12.39 25.42 22.81
N ALA A 460 12.72 26.08 23.94
CA ALA A 460 12.52 25.50 25.27
C ALA A 460 11.04 25.31 25.63
N ILE A 461 10.17 26.25 25.24
CA ILE A 461 8.71 26.14 25.44
C ILE A 461 8.15 24.99 24.60
N LEU A 462 8.55 24.87 23.34
CA LEU A 462 8.14 23.78 22.46
C LEU A 462 8.64 22.41 22.96
N LEU A 463 9.86 22.36 23.51
CA LEU A 463 10.37 21.15 24.16
C LEU A 463 9.52 20.78 25.39
N LEU A 464 9.15 21.75 26.24
CA LEU A 464 8.27 21.48 27.38
C LEU A 464 6.88 21.00 26.91
N ALA A 465 6.30 21.66 25.90
CA ALA A 465 5.03 21.25 25.32
C ALA A 465 5.11 19.84 24.73
N HIS A 466 6.19 19.50 24.03
CA HIS A 466 6.45 18.16 23.51
C HIS A 466 6.48 17.11 24.64
N MET A 467 7.21 17.38 25.72
CA MET A 467 7.27 16.45 26.87
C MET A 467 5.90 16.24 27.51
N ILE A 468 5.08 17.29 27.61
CA ILE A 468 3.70 17.20 28.12
C ILE A 468 2.84 16.36 27.19
N ILE A 469 2.90 16.61 25.88
CA ILE A 469 2.14 15.84 24.87
C ILE A 469 2.53 14.37 24.96
N LEU A 470 3.84 14.07 24.90
CA LEU A 470 4.36 12.71 24.89
C LEU A 470 3.95 11.91 26.14
N LEU A 471 3.97 12.55 27.32
CA LEU A 471 3.54 11.94 28.58
C LEU A 471 2.01 11.79 28.64
N ALA A 472 1.26 12.80 28.19
CA ALA A 472 -0.21 12.74 28.19
C ALA A 472 -0.72 11.65 27.25
N THR A 473 -0.17 11.54 26.03
CA THR A 473 -0.56 10.51 25.06
C THR A 473 -0.18 9.11 25.54
N SER A 474 1.01 8.92 26.11
CA SER A 474 1.44 7.59 26.58
C SER A 474 0.62 7.06 27.75
N LEU A 475 0.08 7.95 28.59
CA LEU A 475 -0.75 7.59 29.74
C LEU A 475 -2.23 7.44 29.40
N ALA A 476 -2.75 8.23 28.47
CA ALA A 476 -4.19 8.34 28.23
C ALA A 476 -4.70 7.50 27.05
N LEU A 477 -3.82 7.12 26.10
CA LEU A 477 -4.23 6.51 24.85
C LEU A 477 -3.79 5.05 24.73
N SER A 478 -4.52 4.36 23.85
CA SER A 478 -4.16 3.05 23.31
C SER A 478 -3.88 3.20 21.82
N PRO A 479 -2.87 2.50 21.29
CA PRO A 479 -2.50 2.62 19.88
C PRO A 479 -3.54 2.02 18.93
N PHE A 480 -4.32 1.03 19.38
CA PHE A 480 -5.23 0.23 18.55
C PHE A 480 -6.64 0.22 19.16
N ASP A 481 -7.63 0.14 18.29
CA ASP A 481 -9.05 -0.01 18.63
C ASP A 481 -9.78 -0.80 17.53
N LYS A 482 -11.09 -0.98 17.66
CA LYS A 482 -11.90 -1.77 16.72
C LYS A 482 -11.83 -1.28 15.26
N MET A 483 -11.73 0.03 15.04
CA MET A 483 -11.68 0.62 13.69
C MET A 483 -10.26 0.87 13.19
N HIS A 484 -9.26 0.66 14.07
CA HIS A 484 -7.84 0.75 13.75
C HIS A 484 -7.16 -0.54 14.21
N PRO A 485 -7.54 -1.70 13.63
CA PRO A 485 -7.16 -2.98 14.17
C PRO A 485 -5.72 -3.37 13.79
N LYS A 486 -5.24 -4.45 14.43
CA LYS A 486 -4.05 -5.18 14.01
C LYS A 486 -4.42 -6.58 13.57
N ARG A 487 -3.84 -7.03 12.46
CA ARG A 487 -4.17 -8.28 11.80
C ARG A 487 -3.38 -9.43 12.41
N VAL A 488 -4.11 -10.44 12.84
CA VAL A 488 -3.59 -11.70 13.37
C VAL A 488 -4.08 -12.82 12.48
N PHE A 489 -3.14 -13.58 11.94
CA PHE A 489 -3.41 -14.76 11.14
C PHE A 489 -3.40 -15.99 12.03
N VAL A 490 -4.41 -16.83 11.91
CA VAL A 490 -4.59 -18.01 12.75
C VAL A 490 -4.90 -19.22 11.88
N GLN A 491 -4.10 -20.27 12.00
CA GLN A 491 -4.35 -21.52 11.32
C GLN A 491 -4.41 -22.67 12.33
N HIS A 492 -5.51 -23.41 12.33
CA HIS A 492 -5.55 -24.70 13.03
C HIS A 492 -5.17 -25.81 12.05
N LEU A 493 -3.90 -26.19 12.07
CA LEU A 493 -3.32 -27.15 11.14
C LEU A 493 -3.35 -28.57 11.73
N ARG A 494 -3.99 -29.48 11.00
CA ARG A 494 -4.03 -30.92 11.32
C ARG A 494 -3.13 -31.66 10.33
N ASN A 495 -2.02 -32.19 10.81
CA ASN A 495 -1.04 -32.89 9.99
C ASN A 495 -1.36 -34.39 9.94
N MET A 496 -1.93 -34.85 8.83
CA MET A 496 -2.33 -36.26 8.66
C MET A 496 -1.13 -37.21 8.57
N THR A 497 0.07 -36.70 8.29
CA THR A 497 1.30 -37.49 8.20
C THR A 497 1.99 -37.63 9.56
N SER A 498 2.19 -36.53 10.30
CA SER A 498 2.82 -36.58 11.63
C SER A 498 1.84 -36.96 12.75
N GLY A 499 0.55 -36.71 12.53
CA GLY A 499 -0.51 -36.88 13.53
C GLY A 499 -0.65 -35.69 14.49
N GLU A 500 -0.02 -34.56 14.21
CA GLU A 500 -0.08 -33.37 15.06
C GLU A 500 -1.33 -32.52 14.79
N SER A 501 -1.80 -31.82 15.82
CA SER A 501 -2.93 -30.88 15.78
C SER A 501 -2.49 -29.58 16.42
N THR A 502 -2.04 -28.64 15.59
CA THR A 502 -1.29 -27.47 16.04
C THR A 502 -2.04 -26.19 15.65
N LEU A 503 -2.13 -25.28 16.61
CA LEU A 503 -2.60 -23.92 16.36
C LEU A 503 -1.41 -23.03 16.06
N TYR A 504 -1.42 -22.42 14.89
CA TYR A 504 -0.47 -21.39 14.49
C TYR A 504 -1.12 -20.02 14.71
N LEU A 505 -0.41 -19.17 15.44
CA LEU A 505 -0.67 -17.75 15.55
C LEU A 505 0.44 -17.06 14.76
N ALA A 506 0.11 -16.11 13.89
CA ALA A 506 1.07 -15.30 13.15
C ALA A 506 0.58 -13.85 13.02
N HIS A 507 1.50 -12.94 12.76
CA HIS A 507 1.18 -11.56 12.41
C HIS A 507 2.11 -11.08 11.30
N ALA A 508 1.63 -10.14 10.48
CA ALA A 508 2.43 -9.42 9.49
C ALA A 508 2.58 -7.93 9.85
N ASP A 509 1.88 -7.48 10.88
CA ASP A 509 1.76 -6.08 11.24
C ASP A 509 2.83 -5.70 12.27
N PRO A 510 3.45 -4.51 12.16
CA PRO A 510 4.41 -4.05 13.16
C PRO A 510 3.72 -3.61 14.45
N GLY A 511 4.47 -3.60 15.55
CA GLY A 511 4.06 -3.07 16.85
C GLY A 511 4.20 -4.07 17.99
N ALA A 512 4.29 -3.55 19.22
CA ALA A 512 4.49 -4.34 20.43
C ALA A 512 3.16 -4.86 21.02
N PHE A 513 2.37 -5.57 20.22
CA PHE A 513 1.09 -6.17 20.66
C PHE A 513 1.11 -7.69 20.68
N TYR A 514 2.03 -8.30 19.93
CA TYR A 514 1.94 -9.70 19.58
C TYR A 514 2.35 -10.65 20.71
N GLU A 515 3.47 -10.38 21.41
CA GLU A 515 3.88 -11.20 22.57
C GLU A 515 2.82 -11.19 23.70
N PRO A 516 2.24 -10.04 24.11
CA PRO A 516 1.13 -10.03 25.05
C PRO A 516 -0.08 -10.86 24.58
N TYR A 517 -0.43 -10.77 23.29
CA TYR A 517 -1.52 -11.54 22.71
C TYR A 517 -1.26 -13.05 22.78
N VAL A 518 -0.05 -13.50 22.44
CA VAL A 518 0.32 -14.92 22.54
C VAL A 518 0.27 -15.41 23.99
N ALA A 519 0.78 -14.62 24.95
CA ALA A 519 0.74 -14.97 26.37
C ALA A 519 -0.69 -15.11 26.91
N ASP A 520 -1.65 -14.37 26.36
CA ASP A 520 -3.07 -14.55 26.68
C ASP A 520 -3.63 -15.83 26.06
N MET A 521 -3.22 -16.20 24.84
CA MET A 521 -3.61 -17.48 24.22
C MET A 521 -3.04 -18.69 24.97
N GLU A 522 -1.82 -18.63 25.51
CA GLU A 522 -1.25 -19.68 26.36
C GLU A 522 -2.13 -19.96 27.59
N LYS A 523 -2.67 -18.90 28.21
CA LYS A 523 -3.59 -19.03 29.36
C LYS A 523 -4.92 -19.65 28.96
N VAL A 524 -5.42 -19.33 27.78
CA VAL A 524 -6.69 -19.86 27.25
C VAL A 524 -6.58 -21.36 26.98
N PHE A 525 -5.50 -21.80 26.34
CA PHE A 525 -5.31 -23.19 25.95
C PHE A 525 -4.61 -24.05 27.02
N GLY A 526 -3.96 -23.43 28.00
CA GLY A 526 -3.21 -24.11 29.05
C GLY A 526 -1.93 -24.79 28.53
N VAL A 527 -1.37 -24.28 27.43
CA VAL A 527 -0.20 -24.83 26.74
C VAL A 527 0.77 -23.69 26.44
N GLU A 528 2.05 -23.93 26.66
CA GLU A 528 3.13 -22.98 26.33
C GLU A 528 3.34 -22.91 24.82
N ALA A 529 3.48 -21.70 24.30
CA ALA A 529 3.65 -21.45 22.89
C ALA A 529 5.13 -21.60 22.48
N SER A 530 5.36 -22.23 21.33
CA SER A 530 6.70 -22.37 20.76
C SER A 530 6.88 -21.40 19.59
N TYR A 531 7.91 -20.54 19.67
CA TYR A 531 8.25 -19.62 18.59
C TYR A 531 8.84 -20.37 17.39
N ARG A 532 8.34 -20.06 16.19
CA ARG A 532 8.77 -20.62 14.92
C ARG A 532 8.89 -19.51 13.89
N SER A 533 10.13 -19.19 13.52
CA SER A 533 10.37 -18.23 12.45
C SER A 533 10.02 -18.82 11.09
N GLY A 534 9.37 -18.02 10.24
CA GLY A 534 9.03 -18.39 8.86
C GLY A 534 10.25 -18.69 8.00
N ALA A 535 11.37 -18.00 8.24
CA ALA A 535 12.63 -18.24 7.52
C ALA A 535 13.22 -19.64 7.79
N SER A 536 13.03 -20.17 9.00
CA SER A 536 13.52 -21.52 9.37
C SER A 536 12.48 -22.61 9.09
N ASN A 537 11.20 -22.24 8.97
CA ASN A 537 10.08 -23.17 8.82
C ASN A 537 9.17 -22.74 7.66
N PRO A 538 9.69 -22.72 6.41
CA PRO A 538 8.93 -22.23 5.26
C PRO A 538 7.63 -23.01 5.02
N THR A 539 7.55 -24.26 5.50
CA THR A 539 6.42 -25.17 5.34
C THR A 539 5.17 -24.81 6.15
N ASP A 540 5.31 -24.04 7.23
CA ASP A 540 4.24 -23.85 8.21
C ASP A 540 3.00 -23.12 7.65
N TRP A 541 3.16 -22.35 6.57
CA TRP A 541 2.08 -21.57 5.94
C TRP A 541 2.07 -21.71 4.41
N HIS A 542 2.45 -22.87 3.87
CA HIS A 542 2.52 -23.10 2.41
C HIS A 542 1.21 -22.82 1.65
N SER A 543 0.05 -22.90 2.31
CA SER A 543 -1.25 -22.54 1.74
C SER A 543 -1.29 -21.11 1.17
N ILE A 544 -0.48 -20.21 1.73
CA ILE A 544 -0.42 -18.79 1.39
C ILE A 544 0.99 -18.39 0.93
N TYR A 545 1.77 -19.32 0.39
CA TYR A 545 3.04 -18.97 -0.29
C TYR A 545 2.78 -17.89 -1.37
N PRO A 546 3.71 -16.98 -1.69
CA PRO A 546 4.94 -16.67 -0.98
C PRO A 546 4.74 -15.74 0.24
N PHE A 547 3.50 -15.36 0.56
CA PHE A 547 3.21 -14.45 1.68
C PHE A 547 3.67 -15.02 3.03
N ASN A 548 3.70 -16.36 3.17
CA ASN A 548 4.31 -17.05 4.32
C ASN A 548 5.74 -16.60 4.66
N GLN A 549 6.51 -16.10 3.70
CA GLN A 549 7.88 -15.62 3.93
C GLN A 549 7.93 -14.38 4.82
N PHE A 550 6.81 -13.68 4.98
CA PHE A 550 6.67 -12.49 5.83
C PHE A 550 6.02 -12.78 7.19
N LEU A 551 5.76 -14.06 7.50
CA LEU A 551 5.09 -14.47 8.72
C LEU A 551 6.04 -15.21 9.66
N ASP A 552 6.23 -14.64 10.84
CA ASP A 552 6.71 -15.39 12.00
C ASP A 552 5.51 -15.86 12.84
N SER A 553 5.66 -17.02 13.48
CA SER A 553 4.54 -17.67 14.16
C SER A 553 4.88 -18.22 15.53
N TYR A 554 3.85 -18.32 16.37
CA TYR A 554 3.87 -19.13 17.58
C TYR A 554 2.94 -20.32 17.39
N THR A 555 3.37 -21.48 17.85
CA THR A 555 2.58 -22.71 17.78
C THR A 555 2.17 -23.21 19.15
N LEU A 556 0.91 -23.67 19.26
CA LEU A 556 0.37 -24.32 20.44
C LEU A 556 -0.19 -25.71 20.08
N ASP A 557 0.15 -26.75 20.84
CA ASP A 557 -0.49 -28.07 20.70
C ASP A 557 -1.92 -27.99 21.25
N THR A 558 -2.91 -28.19 20.37
CA THR A 558 -4.33 -28.12 20.74
C THR A 558 -4.87 -29.42 21.31
N SER A 559 -4.10 -30.52 21.23
CA SER A 559 -4.55 -31.85 21.63
C SER A 559 -4.98 -31.94 23.10
N PRO A 560 -4.23 -31.39 24.08
CA PRO A 560 -4.64 -31.41 25.49
C PRO A 560 -5.96 -30.68 25.71
N TYR A 561 -6.11 -29.50 25.09
CA TYR A 561 -7.33 -28.69 25.19
C TYR A 561 -8.55 -29.43 24.62
N ILE A 562 -8.41 -30.04 23.42
CA ILE A 562 -9.50 -30.78 22.78
C ILE A 562 -9.93 -31.97 23.64
N LYS A 563 -8.96 -32.75 24.17
CA LYS A 563 -9.25 -33.93 25.01
C LYS A 563 -9.94 -33.55 26.32
N GLN A 564 -9.61 -32.40 26.89
CA GLN A 564 -10.22 -31.94 28.14
C GLN A 564 -11.65 -31.41 27.96
N ASN A 565 -11.95 -30.81 26.80
CA ASN A 565 -13.22 -30.11 26.56
C ASN A 565 -14.22 -30.89 25.69
N THR A 566 -13.81 -32.00 25.08
CA THR A 566 -14.74 -32.84 24.30
C THR A 566 -15.73 -33.59 25.18
N MET A 567 -16.98 -33.71 24.73
CA MET A 567 -18.00 -34.56 25.36
C MET A 567 -17.85 -36.05 25.02
N ASN A 568 -16.95 -36.40 24.08
CA ASN A 568 -16.78 -37.76 23.59
C ASN A 568 -15.63 -38.47 24.29
N ARG A 569 -15.99 -39.49 25.08
CA ARG A 569 -15.01 -40.30 25.83
C ARG A 569 -13.99 -40.98 24.94
N THR A 570 -14.34 -41.40 23.73
CA THR A 570 -13.39 -42.03 22.80
C THR A 570 -12.27 -41.06 22.42
N ILE A 571 -12.58 -39.78 22.24
CA ILE A 571 -11.58 -38.75 21.91
C ILE A 571 -10.82 -38.33 23.17
N ALA A 572 -11.53 -38.08 24.28
CA ALA A 572 -10.94 -37.68 25.56
C ALA A 572 -9.91 -38.68 26.09
N GLU A 573 -10.19 -39.97 25.95
CA GLU A 573 -9.34 -41.07 26.44
C GLU A 573 -8.41 -41.64 25.34
N SER A 574 -8.43 -41.09 24.12
CA SER A 574 -7.64 -41.62 23.01
C SER A 574 -6.13 -41.50 23.26
N THR A 575 -5.42 -42.60 23.02
CA THR A 575 -3.95 -42.63 22.95
C THR A 575 -3.43 -42.46 21.52
N THR A 576 -4.29 -42.51 20.50
CA THR A 576 -3.92 -42.29 19.10
C THR A 576 -4.03 -40.80 18.72
N SER A 577 -3.44 -40.45 17.58
CA SER A 577 -3.52 -39.09 17.05
C SER A 577 -4.96 -38.67 16.78
N LEU A 578 -5.28 -37.43 17.13
CA LEU A 578 -6.59 -36.81 16.87
C LEU A 578 -6.91 -36.69 15.37
N THR A 579 -5.89 -36.66 14.51
CA THR A 579 -6.06 -36.59 13.05
C THR A 579 -6.78 -37.80 12.46
N GLN A 580 -6.78 -38.95 13.15
CA GLN A 580 -7.54 -40.14 12.74
C GLN A 580 -9.06 -39.91 12.73
N PHE A 581 -9.54 -38.86 13.40
CA PHE A 581 -10.95 -38.48 13.45
C PHE A 581 -11.33 -37.42 12.41
N VAL A 582 -10.41 -36.97 11.56
CA VAL A 582 -10.68 -36.09 10.41
C VAL A 582 -11.30 -36.92 9.28
N ARG A 583 -12.47 -36.51 8.78
CA ARG A 583 -13.14 -37.14 7.62
C ARG A 583 -12.77 -36.46 6.32
N ASN A 584 -12.87 -37.17 5.20
CA ASN A 584 -12.75 -36.63 3.84
C ASN A 584 -11.52 -35.71 3.66
N ALA A 585 -10.41 -35.99 4.34
CA ALA A 585 -9.17 -35.26 4.13
C ALA A 585 -8.79 -35.35 2.64
N PRO A 586 -8.21 -34.30 2.05
CA PRO A 586 -7.92 -34.30 0.62
C PRO A 586 -7.02 -35.48 0.26
N GLN A 587 -7.27 -36.07 -0.90
CA GLN A 587 -6.49 -37.21 -1.38
C GLN A 587 -5.80 -36.85 -2.69
N LEU A 588 -4.52 -37.21 -2.80
CA LEU A 588 -3.76 -37.20 -4.05
C LEU A 588 -3.57 -38.62 -4.59
N PHE A 589 -3.80 -38.78 -5.88
CA PHE A 589 -3.58 -40.01 -6.61
C PHE A 589 -2.71 -39.74 -7.84
N ALA A 590 -1.94 -40.75 -8.24
CA ALA A 590 -1.22 -40.76 -9.50
C ALA A 590 -1.88 -41.75 -10.46
N GLU A 591 -2.27 -41.28 -11.63
CA GLU A 591 -2.77 -42.09 -12.74
C GLU A 591 -1.82 -41.99 -13.94
N ASN A 592 -2.00 -42.89 -14.92
CA ASN A 592 -1.24 -42.90 -16.18
C ASN A 592 0.29 -42.88 -15.97
N VAL A 593 0.78 -43.50 -14.90
CA VAL A 593 2.20 -43.49 -14.52
C VAL A 593 3.01 -44.32 -15.52
N SER A 594 4.03 -43.69 -16.11
CA SER A 594 4.95 -44.35 -17.04
C SER A 594 6.38 -43.84 -16.85
N TYR A 595 7.37 -44.71 -17.08
CA TYR A 595 8.79 -44.37 -17.02
C TYR A 595 9.45 -44.73 -18.34
N ASP A 596 10.13 -43.75 -18.95
CA ASP A 596 10.93 -43.93 -20.14
C ASP A 596 12.41 -44.07 -19.75
N ALA A 597 12.96 -45.26 -20.02
CA ALA A 597 14.34 -45.57 -19.70
C ALA A 597 15.37 -44.89 -20.63
N GLU A 598 14.97 -44.49 -21.84
CA GLU A 598 15.88 -43.82 -22.78
C GLU A 598 16.11 -42.36 -22.38
N THR A 599 15.03 -41.67 -22.03
CA THR A 599 15.08 -40.27 -21.62
C THR A 599 15.31 -40.08 -20.11
N GLY A 600 15.07 -41.13 -19.31
CA GLY A 600 15.12 -41.06 -17.84
C GLY A 600 13.97 -40.24 -17.25
N THR A 601 12.84 -40.15 -17.96
CA THR A 601 11.69 -39.32 -17.56
C THR A 601 10.55 -40.17 -17.04
N ARG A 602 9.79 -39.61 -16.11
CA ARG A 602 8.54 -40.19 -15.61
C ARG A 602 7.40 -39.24 -15.93
N ARG A 603 6.31 -39.80 -16.46
CA ARG A 603 5.06 -39.09 -16.72
C ARG A 603 3.97 -39.64 -15.81
N LEU A 604 3.17 -38.75 -15.22
CA LEU A 604 1.99 -39.12 -14.44
C LEU A 604 0.92 -38.01 -14.52
N THR A 605 -0.32 -38.39 -14.28
CA THR A 605 -1.43 -37.47 -14.02
C THR A 605 -1.66 -37.42 -12.52
N VAL A 606 -1.45 -36.27 -11.88
CA VAL A 606 -1.82 -36.05 -10.48
C VAL A 606 -3.30 -35.69 -10.43
N LEU A 607 -4.06 -36.41 -9.61
CA LEU A 607 -5.46 -36.14 -9.31
C LEU A 607 -5.61 -35.76 -7.85
N CYS A 608 -6.26 -34.63 -7.59
CA CYS A 608 -6.61 -34.19 -6.25
C CYS A 608 -8.13 -34.27 -6.07
N THR A 609 -8.57 -34.83 -4.94
CA THR A 609 -9.99 -34.80 -4.52
C THR A 609 -10.09 -34.11 -3.17
N HIS A 610 -10.98 -33.13 -3.04
CA HIS A 610 -11.05 -32.24 -1.89
C HIS A 610 -12.46 -31.68 -1.61
N PRO A 611 -13.52 -32.51 -1.56
CA PRO A 611 -14.92 -32.04 -1.54
C PRO A 611 -15.28 -31.07 -0.40
N ASP A 612 -14.58 -31.14 0.73
CA ASP A 612 -14.83 -30.28 1.90
C ASP A 612 -13.82 -29.12 2.04
N TYR A 613 -12.99 -28.86 1.02
CA TYR A 613 -11.92 -27.86 1.06
C TYR A 613 -11.96 -26.95 -0.18
N ILE A 614 -11.63 -25.68 0.00
CA ILE A 614 -11.74 -24.68 -1.09
C ILE A 614 -10.42 -24.22 -1.69
N TRP A 615 -9.33 -24.32 -0.94
CA TRP A 615 -8.02 -23.82 -1.35
C TRP A 615 -6.98 -24.89 -1.10
N THR A 616 -6.59 -25.60 -2.16
CA THR A 616 -5.55 -26.64 -2.07
C THR A 616 -4.27 -26.15 -2.74
N VAL A 617 -3.15 -26.37 -2.06
CA VAL A 617 -1.81 -26.08 -2.56
C VAL A 617 -1.02 -27.37 -2.52
N ILE A 618 -0.37 -27.71 -3.63
CA ILE A 618 0.63 -28.78 -3.66
C ILE A 618 2.04 -28.22 -3.86
N ASN A 619 2.99 -28.80 -3.14
CA ASN A 619 4.39 -28.42 -3.16
C ASN A 619 5.25 -29.65 -3.43
N PHE A 620 6.21 -29.54 -4.35
CA PHE A 620 7.13 -30.63 -4.65
C PHE A 620 8.43 -30.11 -5.30
N ASP A 621 9.52 -30.83 -5.07
CA ASP A 621 10.82 -30.56 -5.67
C ASP A 621 11.08 -31.56 -6.79
N THR A 622 11.26 -31.07 -8.02
CA THR A 622 11.58 -31.95 -9.14
C THR A 622 12.26 -31.22 -10.29
N HIS A 623 12.83 -31.99 -11.22
CA HIS A 623 13.29 -31.47 -12.50
C HIS A 623 12.17 -31.66 -13.53
N LEU A 624 11.26 -30.69 -13.59
CA LEU A 624 10.12 -30.72 -14.49
C LEU A 624 10.58 -30.61 -15.96
N VAL A 625 10.06 -31.50 -16.80
CA VAL A 625 10.29 -31.55 -18.24
C VAL A 625 9.10 -30.94 -18.99
N SER A 626 7.88 -31.29 -18.61
CA SER A 626 6.66 -30.68 -19.14
C SER A 626 5.48 -30.85 -18.18
N TRP A 627 4.42 -30.08 -18.39
CA TRP A 627 3.18 -30.18 -17.61
C TRP A 627 1.98 -29.59 -18.37
N SER A 628 0.76 -29.85 -17.89
CA SER A 628 -0.48 -29.36 -18.52
C SER A 628 -0.82 -27.89 -18.22
N LEU A 629 -0.08 -27.19 -17.33
CA LEU A 629 -0.40 -25.81 -16.92
C LEU A 629 0.15 -24.71 -17.84
N GLY A 630 0.83 -25.06 -18.92
CA GLY A 630 1.30 -24.10 -19.94
C GLY A 630 2.83 -24.01 -20.07
N SER A 631 3.31 -23.18 -21.00
CA SER A 631 4.68 -23.22 -21.50
C SER A 631 5.66 -22.41 -20.63
N SER A 632 6.15 -22.99 -19.55
CA SER A 632 7.50 -22.65 -19.09
C SER A 632 8.49 -23.53 -19.87
N THR A 633 9.54 -22.93 -20.43
CA THR A 633 10.73 -23.70 -20.83
C THR A 633 11.19 -24.49 -19.62
N ALA A 634 11.33 -25.81 -19.76
CA ALA A 634 11.87 -26.68 -18.72
C ALA A 634 13.15 -26.07 -18.16
N LEU A 635 13.17 -25.80 -16.85
CA LEU A 635 14.35 -25.26 -16.19
C LEU A 635 15.46 -26.31 -16.23
N ALA A 636 16.70 -25.87 -16.42
CA ALA A 636 17.84 -26.77 -16.55
C ALA A 636 18.21 -27.52 -15.26
N TYR A 637 17.56 -27.19 -14.14
CA TYR A 637 17.88 -27.66 -12.80
C TYR A 637 16.60 -28.02 -12.02
N PRO A 638 16.70 -28.94 -11.03
CA PRO A 638 15.60 -29.21 -10.10
C PRO A 638 15.12 -27.92 -9.43
N THR A 639 13.81 -27.74 -9.36
CA THR A 639 13.17 -26.53 -8.85
C THR A 639 12.04 -26.90 -7.90
N HIS A 640 11.78 -26.03 -6.93
CA HIS A 640 10.63 -26.11 -6.04
C HIS A 640 9.40 -25.57 -6.77
N TYR A 641 8.35 -26.38 -6.89
CA TYR A 641 7.09 -25.99 -7.51
C TYR A 641 6.00 -25.87 -6.47
N VAL A 642 5.24 -24.78 -6.55
CA VAL A 642 4.03 -24.55 -5.76
C VAL A 642 2.87 -24.39 -6.75
N ILE A 643 1.91 -25.31 -6.70
CA ILE A 643 0.70 -25.24 -7.53
C ILE A 643 -0.48 -24.94 -6.62
N ARG A 644 -1.12 -23.79 -6.83
CA ARG A 644 -2.34 -23.41 -6.12
C ARG A 644 -3.54 -23.64 -7.02
N HIS A 645 -4.52 -24.36 -6.50
CA HIS A 645 -5.83 -24.43 -7.12
C HIS A 645 -6.72 -23.33 -6.54
N VAL A 646 -6.90 -22.27 -7.31
CA VAL A 646 -7.83 -21.18 -7.01
C VAL A 646 -9.08 -21.41 -7.87
N GLY A 647 -10.06 -22.12 -7.29
CA GLY A 647 -11.33 -22.45 -7.94
C GLY A 647 -12.48 -21.65 -7.32
N GLY A 648 -13.34 -21.07 -8.16
CA GLY A 648 -14.62 -20.51 -7.72
C GLY A 648 -15.75 -21.53 -7.90
N TYR A 649 -16.62 -21.67 -6.89
CA TYR A 649 -17.83 -22.51 -6.82
C TYR A 649 -17.65 -24.03 -7.05
N MET A 650 -18.03 -24.83 -6.04
CA MET A 650 -18.13 -26.32 -6.02
C MET A 650 -17.18 -27.07 -6.96
N SER A 651 -15.89 -27.09 -6.65
CA SER A 651 -14.94 -28.03 -7.24
C SER A 651 -14.56 -29.09 -6.21
N ASP A 652 -14.82 -30.36 -6.51
CA ASP A 652 -14.45 -31.49 -5.65
C ASP A 652 -13.03 -31.99 -5.93
N GLY A 653 -12.30 -31.36 -6.85
CA GLY A 653 -10.99 -31.83 -7.27
C GLY A 653 -10.43 -31.17 -8.53
N TRP A 654 -9.18 -31.47 -8.82
CA TRP A 654 -8.48 -31.01 -10.02
C TRP A 654 -7.47 -32.05 -10.49
N ARG A 655 -6.96 -31.86 -11.71
CA ARG A 655 -5.95 -32.73 -12.30
C ARG A 655 -4.84 -31.93 -12.97
N VAL A 656 -3.61 -32.44 -12.92
CA VAL A 656 -2.46 -31.89 -13.65
C VAL A 656 -1.62 -33.03 -14.21
N ASP A 657 -1.26 -32.93 -15.48
CA ASP A 657 -0.31 -33.86 -16.09
C ASP A 657 1.11 -33.32 -15.87
N LEU A 658 2.02 -34.18 -15.44
CA LEU A 658 3.42 -33.84 -15.15
C LEU A 658 4.35 -34.84 -15.82
N GLU A 659 5.46 -34.33 -16.35
CA GLU A 659 6.61 -35.10 -16.80
C GLU A 659 7.87 -34.54 -16.13
N TYR A 660 8.68 -35.40 -15.53
CA TYR A 660 9.88 -34.97 -14.80
C TYR A 660 11.04 -35.97 -14.96
N LYS A 661 12.28 -35.54 -14.73
CA LYS A 661 13.44 -36.44 -14.73
C LYS A 661 13.48 -37.25 -13.45
N ALA A 662 13.36 -38.56 -13.59
CA ALA A 662 13.31 -39.49 -12.47
C ALA A 662 14.71 -39.98 -12.09
N SER A 663 14.91 -40.27 -10.81
CA SER A 663 16.15 -40.88 -10.32
C SER A 663 16.32 -42.35 -10.75
N GLY A 664 15.22 -43.00 -11.14
CA GLY A 664 15.18 -44.34 -11.70
C GLY A 664 13.77 -44.92 -11.85
N PRO A 665 13.63 -46.21 -12.21
CA PRO A 665 12.32 -46.85 -12.48
C PRO A 665 11.39 -47.01 -11.27
N GLN A 666 11.88 -46.80 -10.05
CA GLN A 666 11.09 -46.88 -8.81
C GLN A 666 10.94 -45.52 -8.13
N ASP A 667 11.41 -44.45 -8.78
CA ASP A 667 11.30 -43.09 -8.26
C ASP A 667 9.84 -42.71 -8.07
N LYS A 668 9.54 -42.06 -6.94
CA LYS A 668 8.22 -41.56 -6.60
C LYS A 668 8.29 -40.06 -6.40
N LEU A 669 7.25 -39.35 -6.82
CA LEU A 669 7.17 -37.92 -6.61
C LEU A 669 6.64 -37.66 -5.20
N ARG A 670 7.49 -37.18 -4.31
CA ARG A 670 7.08 -36.72 -2.99
C ARG A 670 6.35 -35.39 -3.12
N VAL A 671 5.06 -35.38 -2.80
CA VAL A 671 4.19 -34.20 -2.89
C VAL A 671 3.58 -33.91 -1.53
N GLU A 672 3.75 -32.68 -1.06
CA GLU A 672 3.01 -32.19 0.10
C GLU A 672 1.75 -31.47 -0.38
N LEU A 673 0.61 -31.79 0.20
CA LEU A 673 -0.65 -31.08 -0.02
C LEU A 673 -1.07 -30.38 1.25
N THR A 674 -1.38 -29.09 1.14
CA THR A 674 -2.05 -28.30 2.18
C THR A 674 -3.40 -27.84 1.66
N ALA A 675 -4.45 -27.95 2.47
CA ALA A 675 -5.79 -27.54 2.09
C ALA A 675 -6.49 -26.75 3.19
N LEU A 676 -7.12 -25.63 2.81
CA LEU A 676 -7.96 -24.83 3.70
C LEU A 676 -9.40 -25.33 3.69
N GLU A 677 -9.98 -25.44 4.88
CA GLU A 677 -11.34 -25.93 5.08
C GLU A 677 -12.38 -24.94 4.52
N THR A 678 -13.47 -25.50 3.99
CA THR A 678 -14.67 -24.75 3.56
C THR A 678 -15.33 -24.01 4.73
N GLU A 679 -15.38 -24.66 5.91
CA GLU A 679 -15.93 -24.13 7.15
C GLU A 679 -14.89 -23.26 7.86
N GLY A 680 -15.21 -21.97 8.08
CA GLY A 680 -14.30 -20.96 8.63
C GLY A 680 -14.28 -19.64 7.86
N TRP A 681 -14.74 -19.65 6.60
CA TRP A 681 -14.85 -18.46 5.75
C TRP A 681 -16.11 -17.64 6.09
N GLY A 682 -15.99 -16.76 7.09
CA GLY A 682 -17.04 -15.81 7.47
C GLY A 682 -18.26 -16.41 8.19
N LYS A 683 -18.23 -17.72 8.49
CA LYS A 683 -19.27 -18.42 9.25
C LYS A 683 -18.72 -18.87 10.60
N ASP A 684 -19.52 -18.80 11.66
CA ASP A 684 -19.17 -19.32 13.00
C ASP A 684 -19.31 -20.86 13.08
N GLU A 685 -18.86 -21.53 12.03
CA GLU A 685 -18.87 -22.98 11.86
C GLU A 685 -17.41 -23.45 11.79
N GLU A 686 -17.05 -24.38 12.65
CA GLU A 686 -15.71 -24.95 12.75
C GLU A 686 -15.80 -26.45 12.50
N ARG A 687 -14.96 -26.95 11.60
CA ARG A 687 -14.96 -28.37 11.28
C ARG A 687 -14.26 -29.16 12.37
N GLU A 688 -15.11 -29.66 13.26
CA GLU A 688 -14.71 -30.44 14.41
C GLU A 688 -14.31 -31.89 14.08
N LEU A 689 -13.52 -32.49 14.95
CA LEU A 689 -13.25 -33.92 14.90
C LEU A 689 -14.57 -34.68 15.01
N VAL A 690 -14.70 -35.79 14.29
CA VAL A 690 -16.00 -36.48 14.22
C VAL A 690 -16.44 -36.93 15.61
N GLY A 691 -17.56 -36.35 16.05
CA GLY A 691 -18.15 -36.64 17.34
C GLY A 691 -17.43 -35.99 18.52
N SER A 692 -16.49 -35.04 18.36
CA SER A 692 -15.91 -34.29 19.48
C SER A 692 -16.94 -33.39 20.20
N GLY A 693 -18.05 -33.09 19.54
CA GLY A 693 -18.98 -32.07 19.99
C GLY A 693 -18.47 -30.67 19.62
N ASP A 694 -19.04 -29.65 20.23
CA ASP A 694 -18.68 -28.26 19.96
C ASP A 694 -17.53 -27.82 20.90
N VAL A 695 -16.31 -28.26 20.59
CA VAL A 695 -15.09 -27.88 21.35
C VAL A 695 -14.69 -26.44 21.02
N GLY A 696 -14.71 -26.09 19.73
CA GLY A 696 -14.60 -24.74 19.21
C GLY A 696 -13.23 -24.09 19.43
N VAL A 697 -12.12 -24.69 18.95
CA VAL A 697 -10.76 -24.13 19.12
C VAL A 697 -10.67 -22.74 18.48
N MET A 698 -11.06 -22.63 17.21
CA MET A 698 -11.05 -21.36 16.47
C MET A 698 -12.09 -20.38 17.02
N ARG A 699 -13.25 -20.90 17.45
CA ARG A 699 -14.26 -20.06 18.12
C ARG A 699 -13.74 -19.50 19.45
N GLN A 700 -12.98 -20.27 20.20
CA GLN A 700 -12.40 -19.84 21.47
C GLN A 700 -11.38 -18.73 21.26
N ILE A 701 -10.60 -18.77 20.19
CA ILE A 701 -9.68 -17.68 19.80
C ILE A 701 -10.45 -16.41 19.52
N ARG A 702 -11.49 -16.48 18.66
CA ARG A 702 -12.35 -15.33 18.36
C ARG A 702 -12.97 -14.72 19.61
N ARG A 703 -13.42 -15.54 20.57
CA ARG A 703 -14.02 -15.08 21.83
C ARG A 703 -13.02 -14.49 22.83
N SER A 704 -11.78 -14.96 22.80
CA SER A 704 -10.76 -14.56 23.79
C SER A 704 -9.86 -13.43 23.30
N SER A 705 -9.95 -13.09 22.02
CA SER A 705 -9.14 -12.03 21.42
C SER A 705 -9.68 -10.65 21.77
N PRO A 706 -8.80 -9.65 21.87
CA PRO A 706 -9.22 -8.28 22.15
C PRO A 706 -9.93 -7.66 20.94
N ASP A 707 -10.83 -6.70 21.20
CA ASP A 707 -11.65 -6.05 20.16
C ASP A 707 -10.85 -5.27 19.10
N TRP A 708 -9.57 -4.97 19.35
CA TRP A 708 -8.68 -4.35 18.36
C TRP A 708 -7.99 -5.35 17.43
N ALA A 709 -8.06 -6.65 17.70
CA ALA A 709 -7.45 -7.66 16.86
C ALA A 709 -8.43 -8.07 15.74
N ASP A 710 -8.01 -7.85 14.49
CA ASP A 710 -8.67 -8.42 13.32
C ASP A 710 -8.11 -9.83 13.09
N ILE A 711 -8.95 -10.85 13.22
CA ILE A 711 -8.48 -12.24 13.15
C ILE A 711 -8.89 -12.86 11.82
N THR A 712 -7.90 -13.13 10.97
CA THR A 712 -8.07 -13.98 9.80
C THR A 712 -7.77 -15.41 10.20
N SER A 713 -8.80 -16.26 10.26
CA SER A 713 -8.70 -17.56 10.91
C SER A 713 -9.26 -18.69 10.06
N PHE A 714 -8.51 -19.79 9.91
CA PHE A 714 -8.94 -20.94 9.10
C PHE A 714 -8.44 -22.29 9.63
N GLY A 715 -9.27 -23.31 9.46
CA GLY A 715 -8.85 -24.70 9.63
C GLY A 715 -8.08 -25.18 8.39
N ALA A 716 -7.05 -26.00 8.60
CA ALA A 716 -6.28 -26.55 7.51
C ALA A 716 -5.82 -27.98 7.77
N VAL A 717 -5.62 -28.71 6.68
CA VAL A 717 -5.07 -30.06 6.70
C VAL A 717 -3.83 -30.12 5.83
N VAL A 718 -2.79 -30.80 6.31
CA VAL A 718 -1.58 -31.11 5.54
C VAL A 718 -1.33 -32.61 5.50
N GLN A 719 -0.92 -33.11 4.33
CA GLN A 719 -0.55 -34.51 4.14
C GLN A 719 0.54 -34.64 3.08
N VAL A 720 1.54 -35.50 3.35
CA VAL A 720 2.60 -35.87 2.40
C VAL A 720 2.22 -37.17 1.69
N PHE A 721 2.37 -37.18 0.38
CA PHE A 721 2.10 -38.30 -0.52
C PHE A 721 3.36 -38.70 -1.29
N GLU A 722 3.47 -39.98 -1.61
CA GLU A 722 4.53 -40.56 -2.44
C GLU A 722 3.88 -41.14 -3.69
N LEU A 723 3.80 -40.31 -4.74
CA LEU A 723 3.06 -40.56 -5.98
C LEU A 723 3.83 -41.41 -7.00
#